data_AF-A0A6B2SJE7-F1
#
_entry.id   AF-A0A6B2SJE7-F1
#
_cell.length_a   1.000
_cell.length_b   1.000
_cell.length_c   1.000
_cell.angle_alpha   90.00
_cell.angle_beta   90.00
_cell.angle_gamma   90.00
#
_symmetry.space_group_name_H-M   'P 1'
#
loop_
_entity.id
_entity.type
_entity.pdbx_description
1 polymer ?
#
loop_
_entity_poly.entity_id
_entity_poly.type
_entity_poly.pdbx_seq_one_letter_code
_entity_poly.pdbx_strand_id
1 'polypeptide(L)'
;GPQPRRAMPLRVPEDKALADELELGRALRPLRRRRDSRHRTEIDEERTAAALAETRLADVVQRPVRERWLNLVLLVDDGLSMLLWHRLGTELRALLERLGAFAAIRVLGLDTRSAHRPRLHARPFHTDSPELPLSAVNDPSGRTLLLVVSDGMGAAWRSGTVHELLARRSARGPVAVLHTLPPDMWEASGISAERWRATTRRIGGANTSWEIADPVLPPGLADFDGVPVPVLEPTAGSLGDWARLLASPGTTVELPLLNRPSRYGAVAPSRDLSSVQHFRDAATPEAYRLAAHLAAVSPLSVPVMRLVQTAVPWQAGTSDLAEVFLGGLVRPHPAPVPGPLPAKHRVFDFSDETKAVLLDAVPQAELLHTSRSIGRRLGELAGNSPDFPAWLAHPDGPAQLPGSHQPFTSVERRLLSRFGFSFGDRTPDGAPERREHEPARSDTDDWDPLTDDDPRRLGPYELRGRRRGRRTVVYRGTNHPGSGPRDPGAVLRIPRPDLPAVNGRLIEVEAEVLRRLQGQGAPALLATGLGDSPPWLAMTPVADADTPTAQPPRLGDIYAQAVPAGTAPFDILRGLLVACYLANALTVCHVNGIVLADLNADSVFVLRRSVVLGDLSDCAVDGEYLGPGPAPTREDNMRSLGELLQLISSKPGLELPGLPEGMHLWQGGAWDQLRALVLRCLDADPARRPAASEVAELLARYVARVRLQRGGAETAQPTA
;
A
#
# COMPACT_ATOMS: atom_id res chain seq x y z
N GLY A 1 37.17 19.52 14.40
CA GLY A 1 36.07 19.21 13.46
C GLY A 1 36.65 18.69 12.16
N PRO A 2 35.99 17.75 11.46
CA PRO A 2 36.50 17.21 10.20
C PRO A 2 36.47 18.27 9.09
N GLN A 3 37.59 18.45 8.37
CA GLN A 3 37.74 19.46 7.31
C GLN A 3 36.85 19.15 6.10
N PRO A 4 36.26 20.17 5.44
CA PRO A 4 35.49 19.99 4.22
C PRO A 4 36.40 19.50 3.07
N ARG A 5 35.98 18.46 2.37
CA ARG A 5 36.77 17.84 1.27
C ARG A 5 36.25 18.30 -0.09
N ARG A 6 37.17 18.61 -1.01
CA ARG A 6 36.84 19.05 -2.37
C ARG A 6 36.40 17.88 -3.26
N ALA A 7 35.39 18.11 -4.08
CA ALA A 7 34.81 17.13 -4.98
C ALA A 7 34.43 17.76 -6.34
N MET A 8 34.42 16.94 -7.39
CA MET A 8 34.07 17.37 -8.74
C MET A 8 32.74 16.74 -9.19
N PRO A 9 31.85 17.49 -9.86
CA PRO A 9 30.67 16.90 -10.47
C PRO A 9 31.01 16.05 -11.70
N LEU A 10 30.31 14.92 -11.88
CA LEU A 10 30.53 13.96 -12.97
C LEU A 10 29.21 13.51 -13.58
N ARG A 11 29.15 13.53 -14.91
CA ARG A 11 28.07 12.93 -15.68
C ARG A 11 28.36 11.44 -15.87
N VAL A 12 27.41 10.59 -15.48
CA VAL A 12 27.44 9.17 -15.84
C VAL A 12 26.75 9.02 -17.20
N PRO A 13 27.42 8.52 -18.25
CA PRO A 13 26.77 8.09 -19.48
C PRO A 13 25.88 6.90 -19.13
N GLU A 14 24.59 7.16 -19.14
CA GLU A 14 23.57 6.11 -19.11
C GLU A 14 23.29 5.68 -20.57
N ASP A 15 23.02 4.40 -20.80
CA ASP A 15 22.54 3.92 -22.09
C ASP A 15 21.16 4.49 -22.44
N LYS A 16 20.79 4.49 -23.72
CA LYS A 16 19.45 4.93 -24.15
C LYS A 16 18.37 4.07 -23.50
N ALA A 17 17.30 4.69 -23.03
CA ALA A 17 16.18 4.00 -22.40
C ALA A 17 15.20 3.46 -23.44
N LEU A 18 15.01 4.17 -24.57
CA LEU A 18 14.30 3.68 -25.74
C LEU A 18 15.28 3.01 -26.72
N ALA A 19 15.08 1.72 -26.94
CA ALA A 19 15.70 1.01 -28.05
C ALA A 19 15.09 1.48 -29.40
N ASP A 20 15.91 1.52 -30.45
CA ASP A 20 15.48 1.66 -31.84
C ASP A 20 14.48 2.80 -32.14
N GLU A 21 14.82 4.03 -31.73
CA GLU A 21 14.02 5.25 -31.96
C GLU A 21 13.53 5.42 -33.41
N LEU A 22 14.31 4.96 -34.39
CA LEU A 22 13.95 5.03 -35.81
C LEU A 22 12.75 4.12 -36.11
N GLU A 23 12.75 2.90 -35.57
CA GLU A 23 11.67 1.94 -35.75
C GLU A 23 10.41 2.40 -35.02
N LEU A 24 10.56 2.92 -33.80
CA LEU A 24 9.47 3.56 -33.06
C LEU A 24 8.85 4.74 -33.84
N GLY A 25 9.68 5.60 -34.43
CA GLY A 25 9.22 6.69 -35.28
C GLY A 25 8.48 6.21 -36.54
N ARG A 26 8.91 5.10 -37.14
CA ARG A 26 8.22 4.46 -38.28
C ARG A 26 6.88 3.85 -37.86
N ALA A 27 6.83 3.17 -36.71
CA ALA A 27 5.64 2.55 -36.17
C ALA A 27 4.53 3.58 -35.87
N LEU A 28 4.90 4.77 -35.38
CA LEU A 28 3.96 5.85 -35.07
C LEU A 28 3.59 6.74 -36.27
N ARG A 29 4.20 6.52 -37.44
CA ARG A 29 3.91 7.27 -38.67
C ARG A 29 2.42 7.35 -39.05
N PRO A 30 1.57 6.31 -38.82
CA PRO A 30 0.13 6.40 -39.09
C PRO A 30 -0.58 7.57 -38.38
N LEU A 31 -0.06 8.03 -37.23
CA LEU A 31 -0.62 9.18 -36.51
C LEU A 31 -0.35 10.52 -37.20
N ARG A 32 0.58 10.60 -38.16
CA ARG A 32 0.98 11.83 -38.87
C ARG A 32 -0.03 12.22 -39.96
N ARG A 33 -1.31 12.34 -39.59
CA ARG A 33 -2.40 12.77 -40.47
C ARG A 33 -2.66 14.27 -40.34
N ARG A 34 -3.19 14.85 -41.42
CA ARG A 34 -3.71 16.21 -41.43
C ARG A 34 -5.19 16.21 -41.80
N ARG A 35 -5.91 17.20 -41.30
CA ARG A 35 -7.31 17.45 -41.61
C ARG A 35 -7.52 18.92 -41.96
N ASP A 36 -8.63 19.18 -42.61
CA ASP A 36 -9.06 20.54 -42.92
C ASP A 36 -9.54 21.22 -41.63
N SER A 37 -9.04 22.43 -41.39
CA SER A 37 -9.47 23.22 -40.24
C SER A 37 -10.92 23.68 -40.43
N ARG A 38 -11.72 23.61 -39.35
CA ARG A 38 -13.12 24.07 -39.38
C ARG A 38 -13.27 25.58 -39.22
N HIS A 39 -12.22 26.26 -38.77
CA HIS A 39 -12.27 27.66 -38.37
C HIS A 39 -11.21 28.53 -39.03
N ARG A 40 -10.22 27.90 -39.70
CA ARG A 40 -9.13 28.62 -40.36
C ARG A 40 -9.12 28.32 -41.85
N THR A 41 -9.21 29.38 -42.63
CA THR A 41 -9.03 29.35 -44.08
C THR A 41 -7.77 30.13 -44.45
N GLU A 42 -7.14 29.74 -45.55
CA GLU A 42 -6.06 30.46 -46.21
C GLU A 42 -6.47 30.77 -47.66
N ILE A 43 -5.85 31.77 -48.26
CA ILE A 43 -6.07 32.10 -49.67
C ILE A 43 -5.45 30.98 -50.52
N ASP A 44 -6.25 30.41 -51.41
CA ASP A 44 -5.77 29.48 -52.44
C ASP A 44 -5.23 30.34 -53.60
N GLU A 45 -3.98 30.74 -53.49
CA GLU A 45 -3.33 31.68 -54.45
C GLU A 45 -3.44 31.18 -55.89
N GLU A 46 -3.24 29.87 -56.10
CA GLU A 46 -3.28 29.25 -57.42
C GLU A 46 -4.69 29.22 -58.00
N ARG A 47 -5.70 28.84 -57.22
CA ARG A 47 -7.11 28.94 -57.68
C ARG A 47 -7.56 30.38 -57.86
N THR A 48 -7.12 31.29 -57.00
CA THR A 48 -7.46 32.71 -57.10
C THR A 48 -6.89 33.29 -58.39
N ALA A 49 -5.64 32.97 -58.73
CA ALA A 49 -5.01 33.37 -59.98
C ALA A 49 -5.73 32.78 -61.21
N ALA A 50 -6.10 31.50 -61.16
CA ALA A 50 -6.84 30.84 -62.23
C ALA A 50 -8.24 31.46 -62.44
N ALA A 51 -9.00 31.64 -61.35
CA ALA A 51 -10.33 32.26 -61.40
C ALA A 51 -10.27 33.70 -61.91
N LEU A 52 -9.26 34.48 -61.49
CA LEU A 52 -9.03 35.83 -62.00
C LEU A 52 -8.70 35.81 -63.50
N ALA A 53 -7.87 34.88 -63.97
CA ALA A 53 -7.52 34.76 -65.39
C ALA A 53 -8.73 34.41 -66.26
N GLU A 54 -9.62 33.54 -65.78
CA GLU A 54 -10.82 33.10 -66.50
C GLU A 54 -11.95 34.13 -66.49
N THR A 55 -12.24 34.71 -65.32
CA THR A 55 -13.42 35.56 -65.12
C THR A 55 -13.13 37.06 -65.23
N ARG A 56 -11.84 37.45 -65.16
CA ARG A 56 -11.36 38.85 -65.01
C ARG A 56 -11.89 39.58 -63.77
N LEU A 57 -12.47 38.86 -62.82
CA LEU A 57 -12.91 39.39 -61.53
C LEU A 57 -11.88 39.02 -60.46
N ALA A 58 -11.51 39.99 -59.61
CA ALA A 58 -10.57 39.79 -58.51
C ALA A 58 -11.27 39.18 -57.29
N ASP A 59 -11.74 37.94 -57.44
CA ASP A 59 -12.45 37.22 -56.39
C ASP A 59 -11.51 36.23 -55.70
N VAL A 60 -11.37 36.35 -54.37
CA VAL A 60 -10.39 35.59 -53.58
C VAL A 60 -10.96 34.22 -53.22
N VAL A 61 -10.36 33.16 -53.76
CA VAL A 61 -10.74 31.79 -53.44
C VAL A 61 -10.01 31.36 -52.17
N GLN A 62 -10.75 30.90 -51.17
CA GLN A 62 -10.19 30.41 -49.92
C GLN A 62 -10.29 28.90 -49.82
N ARG A 63 -9.31 28.28 -49.16
CA ARG A 63 -9.33 26.85 -48.80
C ARG A 63 -9.07 26.66 -47.30
N PRO A 64 -9.59 25.60 -46.67
CA PRO A 64 -9.27 25.29 -45.29
C PRO A 64 -7.77 25.02 -45.08
N VAL A 65 -7.21 25.54 -43.98
CA VAL A 65 -5.82 25.23 -43.60
C VAL A 65 -5.71 23.76 -43.20
N ARG A 66 -4.65 23.07 -43.67
CA ARG A 66 -4.35 21.68 -43.31
C ARG A 66 -3.60 21.58 -41.99
N GLU A 67 -4.34 21.35 -40.91
CA GLU A 67 -3.79 21.24 -39.55
C GLU A 67 -3.60 19.79 -39.10
N ARG A 68 -2.74 19.59 -38.10
CA ARG A 68 -2.56 18.29 -37.45
C ARG A 68 -3.85 17.91 -36.71
N TRP A 69 -4.25 16.66 -36.84
CA TRP A 69 -5.60 16.24 -36.44
C TRP A 69 -5.76 16.03 -34.92
N LEU A 70 -4.69 15.65 -34.20
CA LEU A 70 -4.69 15.38 -32.76
C LEU A 70 -3.84 16.38 -31.96
N ASN A 71 -4.23 16.58 -30.70
CA ASN A 71 -3.37 17.08 -29.62
C ASN A 71 -2.90 15.90 -28.76
N LEU A 72 -1.78 16.04 -28.05
CA LEU A 72 -1.29 15.03 -27.11
C LEU A 72 -1.19 15.61 -25.71
N VAL A 73 -1.75 14.89 -24.74
CA VAL A 73 -1.41 15.03 -23.31
C VAL A 73 -0.61 13.79 -22.92
N LEU A 74 0.66 14.00 -22.61
CA LEU A 74 1.54 13.00 -22.02
C LEU A 74 1.45 13.14 -20.50
N LEU A 75 0.79 12.19 -19.87
CA LEU A 75 0.58 12.18 -18.42
C LEU A 75 1.57 11.22 -17.77
N VAL A 76 2.56 11.75 -17.05
CA VAL A 76 3.63 10.94 -16.45
C VAL A 76 3.32 10.71 -14.97
N ASP A 77 3.32 9.45 -14.54
CA ASP A 77 3.22 9.10 -13.13
C ASP A 77 4.46 9.59 -12.36
N ASP A 78 4.22 10.28 -11.24
CA ASP A 78 5.25 10.94 -10.42
C ASP A 78 5.59 10.14 -9.15
N GLY A 79 5.24 8.85 -9.11
CA GLY A 79 5.66 7.93 -8.05
C GLY A 79 7.18 7.83 -7.87
N LEU A 80 7.66 7.37 -6.71
CA LEU A 80 9.10 7.26 -6.44
C LEU A 80 9.81 6.28 -7.39
N SER A 81 9.17 5.16 -7.72
CA SER A 81 9.68 4.15 -8.65
C SER A 81 9.80 4.68 -10.09
N MET A 82 8.99 5.68 -10.45
CA MET A 82 9.06 6.35 -11.76
C MET A 82 10.35 7.15 -11.98
N LEU A 83 11.17 7.34 -10.96
CA LEU A 83 12.51 7.92 -11.10
C LEU A 83 13.45 7.02 -11.92
N LEU A 84 13.30 5.69 -11.85
CA LEU A 84 14.03 4.75 -12.72
C LEU A 84 13.71 4.93 -14.20
N TRP A 85 12.48 5.39 -14.47
CA TRP A 85 11.88 5.55 -15.80
C TRP A 85 11.85 7.00 -16.27
N HIS A 86 12.41 7.94 -15.49
CA HIS A 86 12.41 9.37 -15.83
C HIS A 86 13.02 9.62 -17.21
N ARG A 87 14.10 8.91 -17.55
CA ARG A 87 14.76 9.02 -18.86
C ARG A 87 13.90 8.45 -20.00
N LEU A 88 13.22 7.34 -19.78
CA LEU A 88 12.28 6.78 -20.76
C LEU A 88 11.20 7.82 -21.12
N GLY A 89 10.64 8.50 -20.10
CA GLY A 89 9.66 9.56 -20.30
C GLY A 89 10.19 10.76 -21.08
N THR A 90 11.44 11.19 -20.83
CA THR A 90 12.05 12.31 -21.57
C THR A 90 12.40 11.95 -23.00
N GLU A 91 12.95 10.76 -23.25
CA GLU A 91 13.26 10.26 -24.60
C GLU A 91 11.97 10.06 -25.42
N LEU A 92 10.91 9.51 -24.81
CA LEU A 92 9.60 9.36 -25.44
C LEU A 92 8.99 10.70 -25.84
N ARG A 93 9.00 11.68 -24.92
CA ARG A 93 8.56 13.04 -25.21
C ARG A 93 9.30 13.61 -26.42
N ALA A 94 10.63 13.51 -26.43
CA ALA A 94 11.45 14.05 -27.50
C ALA A 94 11.17 13.33 -28.84
N LEU A 95 10.91 12.01 -28.81
CA LEU A 95 10.50 11.24 -29.99
C LEU A 95 9.15 11.74 -30.54
N LEU A 96 8.15 11.92 -29.67
CA LEU A 96 6.81 12.38 -30.07
C LEU A 96 6.81 13.83 -30.58
N GLU A 97 7.67 14.69 -30.03
CA GLU A 97 7.93 16.04 -30.55
C GLU A 97 8.55 15.98 -31.96
N ARG A 98 9.59 15.14 -32.16
CA ARG A 98 10.23 14.93 -33.48
C ARG A 98 9.31 14.31 -34.52
N LEU A 99 8.38 13.44 -34.11
CA LEU A 99 7.41 12.81 -35.01
C LEU A 99 6.52 13.84 -35.73
N GLY A 100 6.23 14.98 -35.08
CA GLY A 100 5.46 16.07 -35.66
C GLY A 100 4.00 15.72 -36.00
N ALA A 101 3.43 14.71 -35.33
CA ALA A 101 2.06 14.24 -35.55
C ALA A 101 1.00 15.10 -34.84
N PHE A 102 1.36 15.78 -33.74
CA PHE A 102 0.41 16.48 -32.86
C PHE A 102 0.47 18.00 -33.01
N ALA A 103 -0.69 18.67 -32.97
CA ALA A 103 -0.79 20.12 -33.04
C ALA A 103 -0.17 20.80 -31.80
N ALA A 104 -0.44 20.24 -30.62
CA ALA A 104 0.20 20.63 -29.36
C ALA A 104 0.53 19.37 -28.52
N ILE A 105 1.61 19.44 -27.75
CA ILE A 105 2.01 18.42 -26.79
C ILE A 105 2.09 19.08 -25.41
N ARG A 106 1.34 18.55 -24.44
CA ARG A 106 1.37 18.97 -23.03
C ARG A 106 1.89 17.81 -22.20
N VAL A 107 2.83 18.08 -21.31
CA VAL A 107 3.39 17.08 -20.38
C VAL A 107 2.96 17.46 -18.97
N LEU A 108 2.26 16.57 -18.30
CA LEU A 108 1.72 16.78 -16.95
C LEU A 108 2.18 15.67 -16.01
N GLY A 109 2.29 15.99 -14.73
CA GLY A 109 2.55 15.02 -13.66
C GLY A 109 1.27 14.44 -13.09
N LEU A 110 1.26 13.15 -12.77
CA LEU A 110 0.20 12.45 -12.06
C LEU A 110 0.77 11.87 -10.76
N ASP A 111 0.40 12.46 -9.63
CA ASP A 111 0.72 11.89 -8.33
C ASP A 111 -0.28 10.79 -7.98
N THR A 112 0.20 9.56 -7.96
CA THR A 112 -0.58 8.34 -7.68
C THR A 112 -0.28 7.74 -6.30
N ARG A 113 0.49 8.45 -5.45
CA ARG A 113 0.93 7.93 -4.14
C ARG A 113 -0.22 7.74 -3.16
N SER A 114 -1.23 8.61 -3.20
CA SER A 114 -2.44 8.49 -2.37
C SER A 114 -3.49 7.63 -3.07
N ALA A 115 -4.01 6.60 -2.40
CA ALA A 115 -4.98 5.67 -2.96
C ALA A 115 -6.26 6.37 -3.49
N HIS A 116 -6.80 7.31 -2.73
CA HIS A 116 -8.16 7.84 -2.97
C HIS A 116 -8.17 9.17 -3.76
N ARG A 117 -7.01 9.81 -3.95
CA ARG A 117 -6.94 11.15 -4.56
C ARG A 117 -5.71 11.30 -5.44
N PRO A 118 -5.75 10.85 -6.71
CA PRO A 118 -4.71 11.19 -7.66
C PRO A 118 -4.70 12.70 -7.92
N ARG A 119 -3.52 13.32 -7.91
CA ARG A 119 -3.37 14.77 -8.12
C ARG A 119 -2.64 15.03 -9.44
N LEU A 120 -3.06 16.07 -10.16
CA LEU A 120 -2.35 16.50 -11.36
C LEU A 120 -1.45 17.67 -11.06
N HIS A 121 -0.24 17.66 -11.61
CA HIS A 121 0.70 18.75 -11.53
C HIS A 121 1.01 19.29 -12.93
N ALA A 122 1.27 20.60 -13.01
CA ALA A 122 1.60 21.24 -14.29
C ALA A 122 2.93 20.74 -14.87
N ARG A 123 3.82 20.18 -14.05
CA ARG A 123 5.07 19.54 -14.47
C ARG A 123 5.31 18.25 -13.68
N PRO A 124 5.76 17.17 -14.34
CA PRO A 124 6.07 15.91 -13.67
C PRO A 124 7.30 16.04 -12.76
N PHE A 125 7.32 15.26 -11.69
CA PHE A 125 8.36 15.17 -10.67
C PHE A 125 8.73 16.49 -9.96
N HIS A 126 7.87 17.49 -10.03
CA HIS A 126 8.05 18.78 -9.35
C HIS A 126 6.93 18.98 -8.33
N THR A 127 7.21 18.64 -7.07
CA THR A 127 6.23 18.76 -5.97
C THR A 127 5.77 20.20 -5.71
N ASP A 128 6.60 21.19 -6.06
CA ASP A 128 6.26 22.62 -5.94
C ASP A 128 5.45 23.15 -7.15
N SER A 129 5.17 22.30 -8.13
CA SER A 129 4.38 22.66 -9.30
C SER A 129 2.90 22.82 -8.93
N PRO A 130 2.19 23.84 -9.45
CA PRO A 130 0.79 24.06 -9.11
C PRO A 130 -0.06 22.83 -9.43
N GLU A 131 -0.92 22.46 -8.48
CA GLU A 131 -1.93 21.42 -8.66
C GLU A 131 -2.97 21.90 -9.69
N LEU A 132 -3.26 21.04 -10.65
CA LEU A 132 -4.26 21.26 -11.69
C LEU A 132 -5.50 20.41 -11.40
N PRO A 133 -6.71 20.87 -11.75
CA PRO A 133 -7.89 20.02 -11.62
C PRO A 133 -7.81 18.82 -12.58
N LEU A 134 -8.35 17.66 -12.19
CA LEU A 134 -8.46 16.47 -13.06
C LEU A 134 -9.17 16.76 -14.39
N SER A 135 -9.96 17.83 -14.44
CA SER A 135 -10.61 18.31 -15.65
C SER A 135 -9.64 18.94 -16.67
N ALA A 136 -8.41 19.30 -16.29
CA ALA A 136 -7.43 19.95 -17.17
C ALA A 136 -6.94 19.08 -18.33
N VAL A 137 -7.14 17.76 -18.24
CA VAL A 137 -6.91 16.82 -19.35
C VAL A 137 -8.18 16.57 -20.19
N ASN A 138 -9.28 17.28 -19.90
CA ASN A 138 -10.49 17.31 -20.75
C ASN A 138 -10.26 18.20 -21.96
N ASP A 139 -10.63 17.65 -23.11
CA ASP A 139 -10.76 18.38 -24.35
C ASP A 139 -12.16 18.13 -24.90
N PRO A 140 -13.07 19.12 -24.80
CA PRO A 140 -14.41 19.03 -25.37
C PRO A 140 -14.41 18.80 -26.89
N SER A 141 -13.31 19.10 -27.58
CA SER A 141 -13.22 18.90 -29.02
C SER A 141 -13.01 17.44 -29.45
N GLY A 142 -12.70 16.55 -28.50
CA GLY A 142 -12.44 15.12 -28.75
C GLY A 142 -11.17 14.86 -29.56
N ARG A 143 -10.25 15.83 -29.66
CA ARG A 143 -9.02 15.75 -30.46
C ARG A 143 -7.79 15.41 -29.64
N THR A 144 -7.93 15.35 -28.33
CA THR A 144 -6.79 15.12 -27.44
C THR A 144 -6.62 13.64 -27.19
N LEU A 145 -5.46 13.12 -27.60
CA LEU A 145 -4.96 11.82 -27.21
C LEU A 145 -4.32 11.93 -25.84
N LEU A 146 -4.73 11.05 -24.91
CA LEU A 146 -4.11 10.93 -23.60
C LEU A 146 -3.22 9.68 -23.58
N LEU A 147 -1.92 9.87 -23.40
CA LEU A 147 -0.96 8.79 -23.18
C LEU A 147 -0.46 8.88 -21.75
N VAL A 148 -0.80 7.89 -20.92
CA VAL A 148 -0.34 7.81 -19.53
C VAL A 148 0.91 6.96 -19.46
N VAL A 149 1.99 7.42 -18.83
CA VAL A 149 3.24 6.66 -18.66
C VAL A 149 3.38 6.32 -17.19
N SER A 150 3.35 5.03 -16.85
CA SER A 150 3.38 4.58 -15.46
C SER A 150 3.97 3.17 -15.33
N ASP A 151 4.55 2.89 -14.16
CA ASP A 151 4.93 1.55 -13.72
C ASP A 151 3.82 0.83 -12.94
N GLY A 152 2.68 1.50 -12.69
CA GLY A 152 1.53 0.97 -11.97
C GLY A 152 1.72 0.85 -10.46
N MET A 153 2.80 1.38 -9.88
CA MET A 153 3.15 1.11 -8.47
C MET A 153 2.51 2.08 -7.47
N GLY A 154 1.88 3.15 -7.94
CA GLY A 154 1.12 4.06 -7.08
C GLY A 154 -0.10 3.41 -6.41
N ALA A 155 -0.40 3.80 -5.17
CA ALA A 155 -1.58 3.29 -4.46
C ALA A 155 -2.91 3.60 -5.18
N ALA A 156 -2.95 4.69 -5.96
CA ALA A 156 -4.11 5.07 -6.77
C ALA A 156 -4.39 4.10 -7.93
N TRP A 157 -3.37 3.37 -8.42
CA TRP A 157 -3.56 2.32 -9.42
C TRP A 157 -4.19 1.09 -8.77
N ARG A 158 -3.61 0.61 -7.67
CA ARG A 158 -4.08 -0.57 -6.92
C ARG A 158 -5.50 -0.42 -6.37
N SER A 159 -5.85 0.76 -5.88
CA SER A 159 -7.21 1.04 -5.36
C SER A 159 -8.26 1.18 -6.46
N GLY A 160 -7.86 1.34 -7.72
CA GLY A 160 -8.76 1.53 -8.85
C GLY A 160 -9.09 2.98 -9.20
N THR A 161 -8.68 3.96 -8.39
CA THR A 161 -9.02 5.37 -8.61
C THR A 161 -8.51 5.90 -9.96
N VAL A 162 -7.32 5.47 -10.40
CA VAL A 162 -6.81 5.83 -11.74
C VAL A 162 -7.60 5.13 -12.84
N HIS A 163 -8.05 3.89 -12.64
CA HIS A 163 -8.86 3.16 -13.63
C HIS A 163 -10.17 3.88 -13.91
N GLU A 164 -10.82 4.42 -12.88
CA GLU A 164 -12.02 5.24 -13.07
C GLU A 164 -11.74 6.54 -13.83
N LEU A 165 -10.61 7.20 -13.54
CA LEU A 165 -10.18 8.37 -14.29
C LEU A 165 -10.02 8.02 -15.77
N LEU A 166 -9.34 6.91 -16.08
CA LEU A 166 -9.13 6.44 -17.46
C LEU A 166 -10.44 6.03 -18.13
N ALA A 167 -11.35 5.36 -17.41
CA ALA A 167 -12.67 4.99 -17.92
C ALA A 167 -13.46 6.23 -18.36
N ARG A 168 -13.54 7.26 -17.50
CA ARG A 168 -14.19 8.55 -17.84
C ARG A 168 -13.55 9.24 -19.04
N ARG A 169 -12.24 9.09 -19.22
CA ARG A 169 -11.46 9.67 -20.33
C ARG A 169 -11.68 8.92 -21.64
N SER A 170 -11.69 7.60 -21.58
CA SER A 170 -11.88 6.69 -22.72
C SER A 170 -13.25 6.84 -23.38
N ALA A 171 -14.21 7.45 -22.69
CA ALA A 171 -15.52 7.83 -23.23
C ALA A 171 -15.48 9.05 -24.17
N ARG A 172 -14.42 9.86 -24.11
CA ARG A 172 -14.37 11.19 -24.78
C ARG A 172 -13.30 11.31 -25.86
N GLY A 173 -12.33 10.40 -25.90
CA GLY A 173 -11.24 10.43 -26.86
C GLY A 173 -10.29 9.24 -26.70
N PRO A 174 -9.23 9.19 -27.52
CA PRO A 174 -8.27 8.12 -27.50
C PRO A 174 -7.39 8.17 -26.26
N VAL A 175 -7.36 7.09 -25.50
CA VAL A 175 -6.54 6.93 -24.28
C VAL A 175 -5.67 5.69 -24.41
N ALA A 176 -4.44 5.73 -23.93
CA ALA A 176 -3.59 4.55 -23.77
C ALA A 176 -2.72 4.70 -22.52
N VAL A 177 -2.34 3.57 -21.93
CA VAL A 177 -1.31 3.50 -20.90
C VAL A 177 -0.05 2.93 -21.54
N LEU A 178 1.09 3.55 -21.35
CA LEU A 178 2.40 3.00 -21.66
C LEU A 178 2.99 2.47 -20.36
N HIS A 179 3.04 1.14 -20.22
CA HIS A 179 3.59 0.49 -19.05
C HIS A 179 5.12 0.52 -19.12
N THR A 180 5.79 0.99 -18.07
CA THR A 180 7.26 1.07 -18.08
C THR A 180 7.94 -0.23 -17.65
N LEU A 181 7.28 -1.03 -16.80
CA LEU A 181 7.71 -2.40 -16.48
C LEU A 181 7.45 -3.36 -17.66
N PRO A 182 8.28 -4.40 -17.82
CA PRO A 182 8.04 -5.47 -18.78
C PRO A 182 6.79 -6.30 -18.42
N PRO A 183 6.16 -7.00 -19.40
CA PRO A 183 4.87 -7.68 -19.21
C PRO A 183 4.81 -8.72 -18.10
N ASP A 184 5.90 -9.44 -17.88
CA ASP A 184 6.07 -10.44 -16.82
C ASP A 184 5.96 -9.83 -15.40
N MET A 185 6.19 -8.54 -15.26
CA MET A 185 6.08 -7.81 -13.98
C MET A 185 4.74 -7.08 -13.80
N TRP A 186 3.83 -7.11 -14.78
CA TRP A 186 2.56 -6.35 -14.71
C TRP A 186 1.63 -6.87 -13.61
N GLU A 187 1.62 -8.17 -13.35
CA GLU A 187 0.77 -8.77 -12.31
C GLU A 187 1.06 -8.22 -10.90
N ALA A 188 2.31 -7.82 -10.63
CA ALA A 188 2.72 -7.22 -9.36
C ALA A 188 2.41 -5.71 -9.27
N SER A 189 2.04 -5.09 -10.39
CA SER A 189 1.66 -3.67 -10.46
C SER A 189 0.15 -3.50 -10.29
N GLY A 190 -0.29 -2.25 -10.11
CA GLY A 190 -1.71 -1.91 -10.15
C GLY A 190 -2.31 -1.87 -11.55
N ILE A 191 -1.57 -2.24 -12.60
CA ILE A 191 -2.00 -2.20 -14.01
C ILE A 191 -1.94 -3.64 -14.55
N SER A 192 -3.10 -4.30 -14.60
CA SER A 192 -3.24 -5.60 -15.25
C SER A 192 -3.97 -5.46 -16.59
N ALA A 193 -3.63 -6.27 -17.56
CA ALA A 193 -4.24 -6.22 -18.89
C ALA A 193 -4.28 -7.59 -19.55
N GLU A 194 -5.38 -7.86 -20.23
CA GLU A 194 -5.60 -9.09 -21.01
C GLU A 194 -5.71 -8.77 -22.50
N ARG A 195 -5.34 -9.73 -23.35
CA ARG A 195 -5.36 -9.52 -24.81
C ARG A 195 -6.77 -9.63 -25.36
N TRP A 196 -7.21 -8.57 -26.04
CA TRP A 196 -8.48 -8.53 -26.74
C TRP A 196 -8.31 -8.05 -28.17
N ARG A 197 -9.23 -8.46 -29.04
CA ARG A 197 -9.30 -7.98 -30.41
C ARG A 197 -10.13 -6.71 -30.45
N ALA A 198 -9.50 -5.59 -30.79
CA ALA A 198 -10.13 -4.29 -30.89
C ALA A 198 -10.28 -3.88 -32.36
N THR A 199 -11.46 -3.41 -32.74
CA THR A 199 -11.76 -2.85 -34.05
C THR A 199 -12.36 -1.47 -33.90
N THR A 200 -11.83 -0.47 -34.61
CA THR A 200 -12.43 0.88 -34.61
C THR A 200 -13.19 1.16 -35.90
N ARG A 201 -14.34 1.81 -35.80
CA ARG A 201 -15.07 2.37 -36.95
C ARG A 201 -14.81 3.85 -37.16
N ARG A 202 -14.08 4.51 -36.24
CA ARG A 202 -13.79 5.95 -36.28
C ARG A 202 -12.32 6.24 -36.06
N ILE A 203 -11.74 7.02 -36.97
CA ILE A 203 -10.36 7.50 -36.85
C ILE A 203 -10.24 8.36 -35.60
N GLY A 204 -9.34 7.99 -34.68
CA GLY A 204 -9.12 8.66 -33.39
C GLY A 204 -10.37 8.78 -32.52
N GLY A 205 -11.34 7.87 -32.68
CA GLY A 205 -12.54 7.83 -31.85
C GLY A 205 -12.22 7.53 -30.38
N ALA A 206 -13.19 7.82 -29.51
CA ALA A 206 -13.17 7.39 -28.12
C ALA A 206 -13.01 5.87 -28.02
N ASN A 207 -12.23 5.36 -27.06
CA ASN A 207 -11.98 3.92 -26.99
C ASN A 207 -13.27 3.11 -26.73
N THR A 208 -14.23 3.69 -26.00
CA THR A 208 -15.57 3.10 -25.80
C THR A 208 -16.39 2.94 -27.08
N SER A 209 -15.94 3.50 -28.21
CA SER A 209 -16.57 3.30 -29.53
C SER A 209 -15.96 2.13 -30.31
N TRP A 210 -14.98 1.42 -29.75
CA TRP A 210 -14.40 0.24 -30.38
C TRP A 210 -15.30 -0.98 -30.18
N GLU A 211 -15.29 -1.87 -31.17
CA GLU A 211 -15.77 -3.25 -31.00
C GLU A 211 -14.64 -4.08 -30.40
N ILE A 212 -14.94 -4.70 -29.27
CA ILE A 212 -14.02 -5.55 -28.52
C ILE A 212 -14.57 -6.97 -28.54
N ALA A 213 -13.75 -7.91 -28.99
CA ALA A 213 -14.08 -9.32 -29.05
C ALA A 213 -12.93 -10.15 -28.49
N ASP A 214 -13.27 -11.30 -27.93
CA ASP A 214 -12.28 -12.29 -27.52
C ASP A 214 -11.50 -12.77 -28.78
N PRO A 215 -10.16 -12.92 -28.70
CA PRO A 215 -9.36 -13.34 -29.84
C PRO A 215 -9.63 -14.78 -30.30
N VAL A 216 -10.14 -15.64 -29.40
CA VAL A 216 -10.32 -17.08 -29.60
C VAL A 216 -11.80 -17.50 -29.58
N LEU A 217 -12.59 -16.96 -28.66
CA LEU A 217 -13.98 -17.35 -28.47
C LEU A 217 -14.94 -16.69 -29.49
N PRO A 218 -16.00 -17.38 -29.92
CA PRO A 218 -17.03 -16.80 -30.76
C PRO A 218 -17.71 -15.57 -30.13
N PRO A 219 -18.21 -14.61 -30.93
CA PRO A 219 -18.91 -13.43 -30.42
C PRO A 219 -20.09 -13.80 -29.50
N GLY A 220 -20.18 -13.14 -28.33
CA GLY A 220 -21.26 -13.32 -27.36
C GLY A 220 -21.04 -14.42 -26.31
N LEU A 221 -19.92 -15.13 -26.35
CA LEU A 221 -19.53 -16.09 -25.29
C LEU A 221 -18.65 -15.47 -24.20
N ALA A 222 -17.92 -14.41 -24.52
CA ALA A 222 -17.09 -13.64 -23.59
C ALA A 222 -17.35 -12.15 -23.81
N ASP A 223 -17.84 -11.49 -22.77
CA ASP A 223 -18.09 -10.05 -22.77
C ASP A 223 -16.90 -9.32 -22.15
N PHE A 224 -16.49 -8.22 -22.77
CA PHE A 224 -15.44 -7.37 -22.22
C PHE A 224 -15.98 -6.55 -21.04
N ASP A 225 -15.50 -6.86 -19.83
CA ASP A 225 -15.88 -6.17 -18.59
C ASP A 225 -14.79 -5.19 -18.09
N GLY A 226 -13.74 -4.96 -18.88
CA GLY A 226 -12.61 -4.12 -18.53
C GLY A 226 -12.83 -2.60 -18.69
N VAL A 227 -11.71 -1.87 -18.71
CA VAL A 227 -11.65 -0.49 -19.17
C VAL A 227 -11.04 -0.54 -20.58
N PRO A 228 -11.70 -0.02 -21.63
CA PRO A 228 -11.23 -0.16 -23.01
C PRO A 228 -10.04 0.77 -23.22
N VAL A 229 -8.90 0.51 -22.59
CA VAL A 229 -7.70 1.33 -22.60
C VAL A 229 -6.54 0.38 -22.84
N PRO A 230 -5.84 0.48 -23.98
CA PRO A 230 -4.72 -0.40 -24.26
C PRO A 230 -3.54 -0.09 -23.33
N VAL A 231 -2.89 -1.15 -22.85
CA VAL A 231 -1.69 -1.12 -22.01
C VAL A 231 -0.49 -1.51 -22.87
N LEU A 232 0.24 -0.51 -23.34
CA LEU A 232 1.27 -0.63 -24.35
C LEU A 232 2.65 -0.80 -23.70
N GLU A 233 3.44 -1.70 -24.25
CA GLU A 233 4.88 -1.73 -24.03
C GLU A 233 5.59 -0.61 -24.84
N PRO A 234 6.76 -0.10 -24.38
CA PRO A 234 7.58 0.89 -25.09
C PRO A 234 8.35 0.28 -26.27
N THR A 235 7.67 -0.50 -27.10
CA THR A 235 8.22 -1.22 -28.26
C THR A 235 7.55 -0.76 -29.56
N ALA A 236 8.26 -0.88 -30.67
CA ALA A 236 7.76 -0.47 -31.98
C ALA A 236 6.52 -1.28 -32.42
N GLY A 237 6.45 -2.57 -32.08
CA GLY A 237 5.29 -3.43 -32.38
C GLY A 237 4.02 -2.95 -31.68
N SER A 238 4.07 -2.86 -30.34
CA SER A 238 2.96 -2.43 -29.48
C SER A 238 2.42 -1.04 -29.87
N LEU A 239 3.32 -0.06 -30.02
CA LEU A 239 2.95 1.30 -30.41
C LEU A 239 2.46 1.38 -31.87
N GLY A 240 2.98 0.54 -32.75
CA GLY A 240 2.57 0.45 -34.15
C GLY A 240 1.17 -0.09 -34.33
N ASP A 241 0.81 -1.16 -33.61
CA ASP A 241 -0.53 -1.76 -33.64
C ASP A 241 -1.58 -0.77 -33.16
N TRP A 242 -1.30 -0.10 -32.05
CA TRP A 242 -2.16 0.95 -31.53
C TRP A 242 -2.26 2.16 -32.48
N ALA A 243 -1.16 2.62 -33.07
CA ALA A 243 -1.17 3.71 -34.02
C ALA A 243 -1.97 3.38 -35.29
N ARG A 244 -1.87 2.14 -35.78
CA ARG A 244 -2.67 1.65 -36.92
C ARG A 244 -4.15 1.60 -36.58
N LEU A 245 -4.51 1.09 -35.40
CA LEU A 245 -5.90 1.08 -34.93
C LEU A 245 -6.45 2.50 -34.93
N LEU A 246 -5.77 3.47 -34.32
CA LEU A 246 -6.28 4.84 -34.24
C LEU A 246 -6.38 5.55 -35.60
N ALA A 247 -5.49 5.23 -36.54
CA ALA A 247 -5.38 5.93 -37.80
C ALA A 247 -6.28 5.39 -38.91
N SER A 248 -6.81 4.16 -38.79
CA SER A 248 -7.46 3.45 -39.89
C SER A 248 -8.83 2.90 -39.48
N PRO A 249 -9.94 3.36 -40.10
CA PRO A 249 -11.25 2.81 -39.80
C PRO A 249 -11.38 1.40 -40.39
N GLY A 250 -12.04 0.49 -39.66
CA GLY A 250 -12.18 -0.92 -40.03
C GLY A 250 -10.94 -1.77 -39.78
N THR A 251 -9.87 -1.19 -39.21
CA THR A 251 -8.69 -1.96 -38.79
C THR A 251 -8.97 -2.69 -37.49
N THR A 252 -8.59 -3.96 -37.46
CA THR A 252 -8.65 -4.85 -36.30
C THR A 252 -7.24 -5.19 -35.87
N VAL A 253 -6.95 -5.06 -34.57
CA VAL A 253 -5.66 -5.42 -33.95
C VAL A 253 -5.92 -6.13 -32.63
N GLU A 254 -4.98 -6.95 -32.21
CA GLU A 254 -4.99 -7.53 -30.87
C GLU A 254 -4.13 -6.66 -29.95
N LEU A 255 -4.72 -6.19 -28.86
CA LEU A 255 -4.05 -5.32 -27.89
C LEU A 255 -4.37 -5.81 -26.47
N PRO A 256 -3.40 -5.75 -25.55
CA PRO A 256 -3.69 -5.86 -24.12
C PRO A 256 -4.56 -4.68 -23.68
N LEU A 257 -5.78 -4.94 -23.20
CA LEU A 257 -6.70 -3.94 -22.67
C LEU A 257 -6.72 -4.01 -21.15
N LEU A 258 -6.80 -2.84 -20.53
CA LEU A 258 -6.76 -2.66 -19.08
C LEU A 258 -7.92 -3.38 -18.40
N ASN A 259 -7.59 -4.30 -17.48
CA ASN A 259 -8.56 -4.97 -16.65
C ASN A 259 -9.10 -4.00 -15.59
N ARG A 260 -10.31 -4.27 -15.09
CA ARG A 260 -10.73 -3.62 -13.85
C ARG A 260 -9.93 -4.22 -12.69
N PRO A 261 -9.52 -3.40 -11.70
CA PRO A 261 -8.92 -3.95 -10.50
C PRO A 261 -9.91 -4.92 -9.87
N SER A 262 -9.48 -6.15 -9.66
CA SER A 262 -10.35 -7.16 -9.06
C SER A 262 -10.67 -6.75 -7.62
N ARG A 263 -11.96 -6.77 -7.26
CA ARG A 263 -12.43 -6.46 -5.89
C ARG A 263 -11.79 -7.36 -4.82
N TYR A 264 -11.29 -8.52 -5.25
CA TYR A 264 -10.64 -9.54 -4.44
C TYR A 264 -9.25 -9.91 -4.95
N GLY A 265 -8.75 -9.27 -6.01
CA GLY A 265 -7.43 -9.54 -6.58
C GLY A 265 -6.39 -9.22 -5.54
N ALA A 266 -5.44 -10.11 -5.32
CA ALA A 266 -4.36 -9.90 -4.37
C ALA A 266 -3.60 -8.62 -4.73
N VAL A 267 -4.03 -7.49 -4.16
CA VAL A 267 -3.20 -6.33 -4.00
C VAL A 267 -2.12 -6.83 -3.06
N ALA A 268 -0.99 -7.28 -3.60
CA ALA A 268 0.23 -7.39 -2.82
C ALA A 268 0.47 -5.97 -2.32
N PRO A 269 0.21 -5.71 -1.04
CA PRO A 269 0.60 -4.46 -0.46
C PRO A 269 2.10 -4.54 -0.26
N SER A 270 2.70 -3.42 0.12
CA SER A 270 4.05 -3.41 0.66
C SER A 270 4.12 -4.21 1.97
N ARG A 271 4.04 -5.55 1.90
CA ARG A 271 4.38 -6.48 2.97
C ARG A 271 5.78 -6.12 3.37
N ASP A 272 5.96 -5.44 4.51
CA ASP A 272 7.24 -5.05 5.10
C ASP A 272 8.40 -5.21 4.11
N LEU A 273 8.35 -4.46 3.00
CA LEU A 273 9.21 -4.72 1.83
C LEU A 273 10.67 -4.44 2.21
N SER A 274 10.86 -3.83 3.37
CA SER A 274 12.13 -3.71 4.06
C SER A 274 12.73 -5.01 4.60
N SER A 275 12.00 -6.11 4.65
CA SER A 275 12.56 -7.39 5.10
C SER A 275 13.39 -8.02 3.98
N VAL A 276 14.69 -8.10 4.20
CA VAL A 276 15.63 -8.75 3.26
C VAL A 276 15.24 -10.18 2.97
N GLN A 277 14.68 -10.90 3.94
CA GLN A 277 14.22 -12.27 3.74
C GLN A 277 13.07 -12.32 2.74
N HIS A 278 12.10 -11.40 2.84
CA HIS A 278 10.99 -11.35 1.89
C HIS A 278 11.46 -11.01 0.48
N PHE A 279 12.38 -10.06 0.36
CA PHE A 279 12.99 -9.74 -0.93
C PHE A 279 13.75 -10.94 -1.51
N ARG A 280 14.53 -11.66 -0.69
CA ARG A 280 15.23 -12.88 -1.12
C ARG A 280 14.28 -13.97 -1.64
N ASP A 281 13.11 -14.12 -1.03
CA ASP A 281 12.14 -15.14 -1.41
C ASP A 281 11.38 -14.78 -2.70
N ALA A 282 11.33 -13.49 -3.06
CA ALA A 282 10.55 -12.98 -4.19
C ALA A 282 11.38 -12.52 -5.40
N ALA A 283 12.61 -12.07 -5.18
CA ALA A 283 13.46 -11.49 -6.23
C ALA A 283 14.19 -12.56 -7.03
N THR A 284 14.48 -12.25 -8.28
CA THR A 284 15.39 -13.06 -9.10
C THR A 284 16.79 -13.12 -8.46
N PRO A 285 17.55 -14.21 -8.67
CA PRO A 285 18.93 -14.31 -8.18
C PRO A 285 19.80 -13.14 -8.63
N GLU A 286 19.62 -12.68 -9.86
CA GLU A 286 20.31 -11.55 -10.47
C GLU A 286 19.95 -10.22 -9.77
N ALA A 287 18.66 -9.96 -9.51
CA ALA A 287 18.22 -8.78 -8.75
C ALA A 287 18.73 -8.81 -7.31
N TYR A 288 18.71 -9.97 -6.64
CA TYR A 288 19.23 -10.13 -5.28
C TYR A 288 20.74 -9.85 -5.20
N ARG A 289 21.51 -10.39 -6.14
CA ARG A 289 22.95 -10.11 -6.27
C ARG A 289 23.20 -8.63 -6.60
N LEU A 290 22.41 -8.03 -7.50
CA LEU A 290 22.50 -6.61 -7.83
C LEU A 290 22.23 -5.72 -6.60
N ALA A 291 21.26 -6.08 -5.75
CA ALA A 291 20.96 -5.38 -4.50
C ALA A 291 22.19 -5.32 -3.58
N ALA A 292 22.98 -6.39 -3.48
CA ALA A 292 24.22 -6.42 -2.72
C ALA A 292 25.28 -5.46 -3.27
N HIS A 293 25.45 -5.43 -4.60
CA HIS A 293 26.34 -4.48 -5.25
C HIS A 293 25.90 -3.03 -5.03
N LEU A 294 24.59 -2.74 -5.11
CA LEU A 294 24.04 -1.42 -4.80
C LEU A 294 24.24 -1.04 -3.33
N ALA A 295 23.97 -1.97 -2.40
CA ALA A 295 24.17 -1.75 -0.98
C ALA A 295 25.64 -1.42 -0.64
N ALA A 296 26.60 -2.05 -1.33
CA ALA A 296 28.02 -1.78 -1.15
C ALA A 296 28.42 -0.33 -1.48
N VAL A 297 27.75 0.30 -2.44
CA VAL A 297 28.07 1.66 -2.91
C VAL A 297 27.07 2.73 -2.43
N SER A 298 26.14 2.36 -1.56
CA SER A 298 25.11 3.24 -1.00
C SER A 298 25.67 4.20 0.08
N PRO A 299 25.09 5.41 0.25
CA PRO A 299 23.91 5.97 -0.42
C PRO A 299 24.18 6.41 -1.87
N LEU A 300 23.18 6.29 -2.75
CA LEU A 300 23.34 6.47 -4.19
C LEU A 300 22.06 7.00 -4.89
N SER A 301 22.22 7.61 -6.07
CA SER A 301 21.11 8.10 -6.92
C SER A 301 20.81 7.14 -8.07
N VAL A 302 19.70 7.32 -8.78
CA VAL A 302 19.32 6.46 -9.94
C VAL A 302 20.43 6.37 -11.01
N PRO A 303 21.09 7.47 -11.43
CA PRO A 303 22.24 7.36 -12.34
C PRO A 303 23.39 6.50 -11.83
N VAL A 304 23.63 6.53 -10.51
CA VAL A 304 24.65 5.66 -9.88
C VAL A 304 24.17 4.22 -9.86
N MET A 305 22.88 3.95 -9.60
CA MET A 305 22.31 2.61 -9.70
C MET A 305 22.56 2.01 -11.09
N ARG A 306 22.33 2.80 -12.14
CA ARG A 306 22.58 2.44 -13.55
C ARG A 306 24.06 2.17 -13.80
N LEU A 307 24.95 2.96 -13.20
CA LEU A 307 26.39 2.72 -13.29
C LEU A 307 26.78 1.37 -12.69
N VAL A 308 26.28 1.06 -11.48
CA VAL A 308 26.50 -0.22 -10.81
C VAL A 308 25.96 -1.36 -11.66
N GLN A 309 24.74 -1.22 -12.17
CA GLN A 309 24.08 -2.16 -13.09
C GLN A 309 24.95 -2.46 -14.34
N THR A 310 25.62 -1.47 -14.91
CA THR A 310 26.52 -1.70 -16.06
C THR A 310 27.92 -2.22 -15.69
N ALA A 311 28.29 -2.18 -14.42
CA ALA A 311 29.63 -2.51 -13.93
C ALA A 311 29.74 -3.89 -13.29
N VAL A 312 28.61 -4.55 -13.02
CA VAL A 312 28.60 -5.93 -12.52
C VAL A 312 29.12 -6.93 -13.58
N PRO A 313 29.68 -8.08 -13.18
CA PRO A 313 30.31 -9.03 -14.11
C PRO A 313 29.32 -9.86 -14.95
N TRP A 314 28.01 -9.61 -14.85
CA TRP A 314 26.97 -10.26 -15.64
C TRP A 314 26.11 -9.22 -16.38
N GLN A 315 25.24 -9.68 -17.29
CA GLN A 315 24.33 -8.79 -18.02
C GLN A 315 23.12 -8.46 -17.13
N ALA A 316 23.21 -7.39 -16.34
CA ALA A 316 22.09 -6.91 -15.54
C ALA A 316 21.15 -6.02 -16.38
N GLY A 317 19.89 -6.43 -16.51
CA GLY A 317 18.84 -5.72 -17.23
C GLY A 317 18.13 -4.67 -16.37
N THR A 318 17.34 -3.80 -17.00
CA THR A 318 16.56 -2.79 -16.25
C THR A 318 15.50 -3.42 -15.34
N SER A 319 15.01 -4.61 -15.68
CA SER A 319 14.11 -5.41 -14.86
C SER A 319 14.74 -5.75 -13.50
N ASP A 320 16.00 -6.18 -13.47
CA ASP A 320 16.71 -6.48 -12.22
C ASP A 320 16.77 -5.24 -11.30
N LEU A 321 17.09 -4.08 -11.88
CA LEU A 321 17.13 -2.83 -11.11
C LEU A 321 15.73 -2.40 -10.65
N ALA A 322 14.70 -2.63 -11.47
CA ALA A 322 13.32 -2.38 -11.10
C ALA A 322 12.90 -3.29 -9.94
N GLU A 323 13.20 -4.59 -9.99
CA GLU A 323 12.93 -5.53 -8.89
C GLU A 323 13.54 -5.04 -7.57
N VAL A 324 14.81 -4.62 -7.55
CA VAL A 324 15.45 -4.10 -6.33
C VAL A 324 14.72 -2.87 -5.78
N PHE A 325 14.35 -1.94 -6.65
CA PHE A 325 13.71 -0.68 -6.24
C PHE A 325 12.25 -0.90 -5.80
N LEU A 326 11.53 -1.76 -6.50
CA LEU A 326 10.14 -2.12 -6.21
C LEU A 326 10.02 -3.08 -5.02
N GLY A 327 11.09 -3.84 -4.75
CA GLY A 327 11.22 -4.73 -3.60
C GLY A 327 11.36 -4.01 -2.26
N GLY A 328 11.35 -2.67 -2.23
CA GLY A 328 11.23 -1.83 -1.03
C GLY A 328 12.40 -1.85 -0.04
N LEU A 329 13.54 -2.42 -0.44
CA LEU A 329 14.80 -2.36 0.31
C LEU A 329 15.43 -0.95 0.31
N VAL A 330 15.15 -0.18 -0.74
CA VAL A 330 15.75 1.13 -1.01
C VAL A 330 14.82 2.24 -0.51
N ARG A 331 15.34 3.16 0.31
CA ARG A 331 14.56 4.25 0.92
C ARG A 331 15.14 5.62 0.57
N PRO A 332 14.32 6.67 0.42
CA PRO A 332 14.83 8.02 0.23
C PRO A 332 15.79 8.43 1.36
N HIS A 333 16.91 9.04 1.00
CA HIS A 333 17.96 9.50 1.91
C HIS A 333 18.22 11.00 1.70
N PRO A 334 18.49 11.79 2.76
CA PRO A 334 18.82 13.19 2.62
C PRO A 334 19.99 13.44 1.65
N ALA A 335 19.84 14.44 0.78
CA ALA A 335 20.91 14.83 -0.12
C ALA A 335 22.10 15.43 0.65
N PRO A 336 23.35 15.19 0.22
CA PRO A 336 24.55 15.72 0.87
C PRO A 336 24.78 17.21 0.64
N VAL A 337 23.93 17.87 -0.17
CA VAL A 337 24.00 19.29 -0.51
C VAL A 337 22.66 19.98 -0.25
N PRO A 338 22.66 21.25 0.22
CA PRO A 338 21.44 22.03 0.37
C PRO A 338 20.82 22.39 -0.99
N GLY A 339 19.49 22.32 -1.10
CA GLY A 339 18.71 22.78 -2.25
C GLY A 339 17.91 21.67 -2.95
N PRO A 340 16.91 22.02 -3.78
CA PRO A 340 16.11 21.04 -4.51
C PRO A 340 16.96 20.39 -5.62
N LEU A 341 17.26 19.11 -5.45
CA LEU A 341 17.88 18.31 -6.51
C LEU A 341 16.85 18.00 -7.62
N PRO A 342 17.24 17.97 -8.91
CA PRO A 342 16.40 17.40 -9.94
C PRO A 342 15.94 15.99 -9.55
N ALA A 343 14.72 15.60 -9.92
CA ALA A 343 14.08 14.41 -9.39
C ALA A 343 14.92 13.12 -9.53
N LYS A 344 15.55 12.92 -10.69
CA LYS A 344 16.46 11.80 -10.98
C LYS A 344 17.71 11.73 -10.08
N HIS A 345 18.00 12.80 -9.34
CA HIS A 345 19.15 12.93 -8.46
C HIS A 345 18.78 12.80 -6.98
N ARG A 346 17.53 12.44 -6.66
CA ARG A 346 17.19 12.01 -5.31
C ARG A 346 18.10 10.86 -4.89
N VAL A 347 18.58 10.95 -3.65
CA VAL A 347 19.50 9.99 -3.06
C VAL A 347 18.67 8.94 -2.33
N PHE A 348 19.13 7.71 -2.41
CA PHE A 348 18.53 6.58 -1.74
C PHE A 348 19.58 5.80 -0.95
N ASP A 349 19.13 5.15 0.10
CA ASP A 349 19.96 4.28 0.91
C ASP A 349 19.21 3.02 1.37
N PHE A 350 19.97 2.03 1.80
CA PHE A 350 19.47 0.83 2.47
C PHE A 350 19.55 1.02 3.99
N SER A 351 18.75 0.29 4.77
CA SER A 351 18.95 0.22 6.23
C SER A 351 20.26 -0.49 6.58
N ASP A 352 20.83 -0.22 7.75
CA ASP A 352 22.10 -0.84 8.15
C ASP A 352 21.98 -2.36 8.32
N GLU A 353 20.83 -2.83 8.79
CA GLU A 353 20.50 -4.26 8.88
C GLU A 353 20.43 -4.89 7.49
N THR A 354 19.81 -4.19 6.52
CA THR A 354 19.71 -4.68 5.15
C THR A 354 21.07 -4.75 4.47
N LYS A 355 21.92 -3.73 4.66
CA LYS A 355 23.29 -3.74 4.14
C LYS A 355 24.08 -4.92 4.69
N ALA A 356 23.96 -5.23 5.98
CA ALA A 356 24.68 -6.36 6.57
C ALA A 356 24.37 -7.67 5.86
N VAL A 357 23.08 -7.99 5.72
CA VAL A 357 22.63 -9.24 5.09
C VAL A 357 23.00 -9.30 3.61
N LEU A 358 22.82 -8.22 2.86
CA LEU A 358 23.12 -8.19 1.43
C LEU A 358 24.62 -8.29 1.14
N LEU A 359 25.47 -7.65 1.95
CA LEU A 359 26.93 -7.71 1.76
C LEU A 359 27.49 -9.11 2.04
N ASP A 360 26.86 -9.86 2.96
CA ASP A 360 27.24 -11.25 3.23
C ASP A 360 26.77 -12.23 2.15
N ALA A 361 25.87 -11.80 1.25
CA ALA A 361 25.32 -12.66 0.20
C ALA A 361 26.25 -12.83 -1.03
N VAL A 362 27.25 -11.97 -1.21
CA VAL A 362 28.11 -11.94 -2.40
C VAL A 362 29.59 -11.95 -1.99
N PRO A 363 30.47 -12.67 -2.72
CA PRO A 363 31.90 -12.68 -2.41
C PRO A 363 32.52 -11.27 -2.42
N GLN A 364 33.30 -10.96 -1.38
CA GLN A 364 33.93 -9.65 -1.20
C GLN A 364 34.81 -9.23 -2.40
N ALA A 365 35.55 -10.18 -2.98
CA ALA A 365 36.41 -9.92 -4.13
C ALA A 365 35.60 -9.38 -5.33
N GLU A 366 34.35 -9.82 -5.47
CA GLU A 366 33.44 -9.38 -6.51
C GLU A 366 32.94 -7.95 -6.26
N LEU A 367 32.50 -7.65 -5.04
CA LEU A 367 32.07 -6.30 -4.65
C LEU A 367 33.20 -5.26 -4.84
N LEU A 368 34.43 -5.64 -4.48
CA LEU A 368 35.62 -4.81 -4.70
C LEU A 368 35.93 -4.63 -6.18
N HIS A 369 35.78 -5.68 -6.99
CA HIS A 369 35.98 -5.60 -8.44
C HIS A 369 34.98 -4.62 -9.09
N THR A 370 33.70 -4.72 -8.74
CA THR A 370 32.67 -3.82 -9.24
C THR A 370 32.91 -2.37 -8.79
N SER A 371 33.27 -2.15 -7.52
CA SER A 371 33.65 -0.83 -7.00
C SER A 371 34.84 -0.21 -7.75
N ARG A 372 35.89 -0.99 -8.04
CA ARG A 372 37.03 -0.54 -8.85
C ARG A 372 36.65 -0.22 -10.29
N SER A 373 35.80 -1.03 -10.90
CA SER A 373 35.30 -0.79 -12.26
C SER A 373 34.49 0.51 -12.34
N ILE A 374 33.64 0.79 -11.35
CA ILE A 374 32.93 2.06 -11.20
C ILE A 374 33.92 3.22 -11.03
N GLY A 375 34.90 3.07 -10.13
CA GLY A 375 35.92 4.09 -9.88
C GLY A 375 36.74 4.44 -11.13
N ARG A 376 37.15 3.43 -11.91
CA ARG A 376 37.84 3.62 -13.19
C ARG A 376 36.97 4.36 -14.20
N ARG A 377 35.71 3.93 -14.38
CA ARG A 377 34.78 4.56 -15.33
C ARG A 377 34.46 6.00 -14.95
N LEU A 378 34.32 6.30 -13.66
CA LEU A 378 34.18 7.67 -13.18
C LEU A 378 35.46 8.51 -13.39
N GLY A 379 36.64 7.90 -13.26
CA GLY A 379 37.92 8.53 -13.56
C GLY A 379 38.08 8.89 -15.04
N GLU A 380 37.61 8.04 -15.95
CA GLU A 380 37.59 8.30 -17.40
C GLU A 380 36.63 9.44 -17.78
N LEU A 381 35.58 9.65 -16.98
CA LEU A 381 34.56 10.69 -17.18
C LEU A 381 34.92 12.03 -16.52
N ALA A 382 35.97 12.05 -15.70
CA ALA A 382 36.44 13.23 -15.01
C ALA A 382 37.07 14.23 -15.99
N GLY A 383 36.37 15.35 -16.24
CA GLY A 383 36.86 16.46 -17.06
C GLY A 383 35.98 16.85 -18.25
N ASN A 384 34.89 16.12 -18.53
CA ASN A 384 34.03 16.40 -19.69
C ASN A 384 32.54 16.59 -19.29
N SER A 385 32.10 17.86 -19.31
CA SER A 385 30.69 18.31 -19.42
C SER A 385 29.83 18.35 -18.13
N PRO A 386 28.97 19.39 -17.95
CA PRO A 386 28.14 19.59 -16.76
C PRO A 386 26.73 19.01 -16.92
N ASP A 387 26.34 18.08 -16.05
CA ASP A 387 24.96 17.91 -15.54
C ASP A 387 24.93 16.71 -14.55
N PHE A 388 24.78 17.05 -13.26
CA PHE A 388 24.92 16.24 -12.02
C PHE A 388 26.34 16.03 -11.48
N PRO A 389 26.53 16.14 -10.15
CA PRO A 389 27.72 15.62 -9.50
C PRO A 389 27.55 14.17 -9.06
N ALA A 390 28.33 13.21 -9.58
CA ALA A 390 28.82 12.13 -8.73
C ALA A 390 30.12 12.62 -8.07
N TRP A 391 30.13 12.77 -6.75
CA TRP A 391 31.25 13.40 -6.03
C TRP A 391 32.43 12.42 -5.89
N LEU A 392 33.38 12.52 -6.81
CA LEU A 392 34.71 11.95 -6.63
C LEU A 392 35.56 12.92 -5.82
N ALA A 393 36.30 12.42 -4.82
CA ALA A 393 37.32 13.22 -4.16
C ALA A 393 38.32 13.72 -5.21
N HIS A 394 38.44 15.03 -5.36
CA HIS A 394 39.40 15.62 -6.27
C HIS A 394 40.09 16.79 -5.57
N PRO A 395 41.43 16.86 -5.55
CA PRO A 395 42.17 17.93 -4.85
C PRO A 395 41.77 19.32 -5.34
N ASP A 396 41.43 19.45 -6.62
CA ASP A 396 41.02 20.71 -7.26
C ASP A 396 39.51 20.84 -7.53
N GLY A 397 38.67 20.02 -6.90
CA GLY A 397 37.23 20.03 -7.13
C GLY A 397 36.52 21.33 -6.65
N PRO A 398 35.57 21.88 -7.43
CA PRO A 398 34.89 23.13 -7.06
C PRO A 398 33.84 22.99 -5.94
N ALA A 399 33.37 21.76 -5.64
CA ALA A 399 32.37 21.52 -4.60
C ALA A 399 33.02 21.12 -3.27
N GLN A 400 32.46 21.55 -2.14
CA GLN A 400 32.90 21.15 -0.79
C GLN A 400 31.90 20.17 -0.17
N LEU A 401 32.38 18.99 0.22
CA LEU A 401 31.62 18.00 0.98
C LEU A 401 31.85 18.22 2.49
N PRO A 402 30.79 18.18 3.32
CA PRO A 402 30.93 18.12 4.78
C PRO A 402 31.77 16.90 5.20
N GLY A 403 32.63 17.06 6.22
CA GLY A 403 33.58 16.02 6.64
C GLY A 403 32.95 14.70 7.15
N SER A 404 31.63 14.67 7.38
CA SER A 404 30.82 13.48 7.68
C SER A 404 30.51 12.61 6.46
N HIS A 405 30.70 13.12 5.24
CA HIS A 405 30.32 12.45 4.00
C HIS A 405 31.54 11.99 3.20
N GLN A 406 31.52 10.73 2.77
CA GLN A 406 32.68 10.07 2.20
C GLN A 406 32.53 9.85 0.67
N PRO A 407 33.57 10.10 -0.14
CA PRO A 407 33.55 9.98 -1.60
C PRO A 407 33.63 8.52 -2.08
N PHE A 408 33.25 8.19 -3.32
CA PHE A 408 33.19 6.80 -3.84
C PHE A 408 34.47 5.98 -3.66
N THR A 409 35.66 6.61 -3.70
CA THR A 409 36.96 5.94 -3.45
C THR A 409 37.17 5.49 -2.00
N SER A 410 36.30 5.91 -1.08
CA SER A 410 36.26 5.45 0.32
C SER A 410 35.40 4.20 0.53
N VAL A 411 34.58 3.80 -0.46
CA VAL A 411 33.79 2.56 -0.41
C VAL A 411 34.71 1.34 -0.30
N GLU A 412 35.84 1.37 -1.03
CA GLU A 412 36.92 0.37 -0.90
C GLU A 412 37.46 0.34 0.54
N ARG A 413 37.69 1.49 1.18
CA ARG A 413 38.11 1.55 2.59
C ARG A 413 37.05 1.04 3.55
N ARG A 414 35.76 1.37 3.36
CA ARG A 414 34.66 0.95 4.24
C ARG A 414 34.41 -0.56 4.17
N LEU A 415 34.46 -1.14 2.97
CA LEU A 415 34.44 -2.59 2.77
C LEU A 415 35.67 -3.23 3.44
N LEU A 416 36.87 -2.69 3.24
CA LEU A 416 38.09 -3.22 3.87
C LEU A 416 38.07 -3.11 5.42
N SER A 417 37.59 -1.99 5.97
CA SER A 417 37.46 -1.76 7.42
C SER A 417 36.46 -2.70 8.10
N ARG A 418 35.33 -3.01 7.45
CA ARG A 418 34.28 -3.89 8.00
C ARG A 418 34.71 -5.35 8.08
N PHE A 419 35.66 -5.77 7.25
CA PHE A 419 36.20 -7.14 7.22
C PHE A 419 37.58 -7.27 7.89
N GLY A 420 37.94 -6.34 8.78
CA GLY A 420 39.10 -6.49 9.68
C GLY A 420 40.41 -5.88 9.20
N PHE A 421 40.43 -5.11 8.10
CA PHE A 421 41.61 -4.34 7.70
C PHE A 421 41.57 -2.93 8.31
N SER A 422 42.31 -2.76 9.41
CA SER A 422 42.50 -1.46 10.05
C SER A 422 43.46 -0.60 9.24
N PHE A 423 42.94 0.43 8.57
CA PHE A 423 43.74 1.60 8.21
C PHE A 423 43.69 2.53 9.42
N GLY A 424 44.84 2.71 10.07
CA GLY A 424 44.94 3.47 11.31
C GLY A 424 44.48 4.92 11.12
N ASP A 425 43.30 5.22 11.64
CA ASP A 425 42.94 6.58 12.03
C ASP A 425 42.43 6.52 13.47
N ARG A 426 43.11 7.30 14.32
CA ARG A 426 42.93 7.33 15.77
C ARG A 426 41.52 7.81 16.12
N THR A 427 40.71 6.93 16.69
CA THR A 427 39.53 7.28 17.48
C THR A 427 39.96 7.73 18.87
N PRO A 428 39.55 8.93 19.35
CA PRO A 428 39.45 9.20 20.77
C PRO A 428 38.20 8.54 21.34
N ASP A 429 38.41 7.92 22.48
CA ASP A 429 37.51 7.09 23.24
C ASP A 429 36.44 7.89 24.03
N GLY A 430 35.29 7.26 24.23
CA GLY A 430 34.41 7.36 25.41
C GLY A 430 33.79 8.70 25.84
N ALA A 431 32.49 8.86 25.55
CA ALA A 431 31.53 9.43 26.52
C ALA A 431 30.11 8.86 26.26
N PRO A 432 29.35 8.44 27.30
CA PRO A 432 28.05 7.80 27.13
C PRO A 432 26.96 8.84 26.90
N GLU A 433 26.29 8.80 25.75
CA GLU A 433 25.06 9.54 25.53
C GLU A 433 23.92 8.90 26.33
N ARG A 434 23.47 9.64 27.33
CA ARG A 434 22.25 9.37 28.09
C ARG A 434 21.07 9.38 27.13
N ARG A 435 20.38 8.23 27.03
CA ARG A 435 19.01 8.18 26.50
C ARG A 435 18.11 8.96 27.45
N GLU A 436 17.81 10.18 27.07
CA GLU A 436 16.72 10.95 27.66
C GLU A 436 15.43 10.16 27.40
N HIS A 437 14.86 9.61 28.47
CA HIS A 437 13.48 9.19 28.52
C HIS A 437 12.63 10.44 28.33
N GLU A 438 11.94 10.55 27.20
CA GLU A 438 10.81 11.46 27.09
C GLU A 438 9.71 10.99 28.06
N PRO A 439 9.16 11.89 28.89
CA PRO A 439 8.14 11.54 29.85
C PRO A 439 6.84 11.16 29.14
N ALA A 440 6.21 10.09 29.63
CA ALA A 440 4.83 9.74 29.31
C ALA A 440 3.93 10.95 29.54
N ARG A 441 3.49 11.57 28.44
CA ARG A 441 2.41 12.57 28.49
C ARG A 441 1.12 11.79 28.68
N SER A 442 0.53 11.92 29.87
CA SER A 442 -0.86 11.55 30.12
C SER A 442 -1.75 12.57 29.43
N ASP A 443 -2.29 12.22 28.27
CA ASP A 443 -3.51 12.82 27.75
C ASP A 443 -4.45 11.70 27.30
N THR A 444 -5.67 11.75 27.82
CA THR A 444 -6.66 10.67 27.90
C THR A 444 -7.43 10.41 26.60
N ASP A 445 -6.75 10.23 25.47
CA ASP A 445 -7.38 9.69 24.25
C ASP A 445 -6.41 8.72 23.56
N ASP A 446 -6.70 7.42 23.66
CA ASP A 446 -5.87 6.31 23.20
C ASP A 446 -5.97 6.11 21.67
N TRP A 447 -6.14 7.19 20.91
CA TRP A 447 -6.27 7.18 19.44
C TRP A 447 -5.14 7.99 18.81
N ASP A 448 -4.46 7.39 17.82
CA ASP A 448 -3.46 8.10 17.04
C ASP A 448 -4.13 9.13 16.11
N PRO A 449 -3.44 10.23 15.77
CA PRO A 449 -3.93 11.16 14.74
C PRO A 449 -4.00 10.49 13.37
N LEU A 450 -4.94 10.93 12.53
CA LEU A 450 -5.03 10.48 11.13
C LEU A 450 -3.74 10.82 10.36
N THR A 451 -3.27 9.87 9.56
CA THR A 451 -2.17 10.05 8.61
C THR A 451 -2.69 10.58 7.27
N ASP A 452 -1.79 11.02 6.39
CA ASP A 452 -2.15 11.49 5.05
C ASP A 452 -2.75 10.40 4.14
N ASP A 453 -2.50 9.13 4.48
CA ASP A 453 -3.03 7.97 3.75
C ASP A 453 -4.43 7.54 4.22
N ASP A 454 -4.90 8.03 5.38
CA ASP A 454 -6.20 7.65 5.93
C ASP A 454 -7.35 8.40 5.25
N PRO A 455 -8.50 7.75 4.99
CA PRO A 455 -9.68 8.43 4.48
C PRO A 455 -10.16 9.48 5.49
N ARG A 456 -10.53 10.67 4.99
CA ARG A 456 -11.15 11.70 5.86
C ARG A 456 -12.62 11.42 6.13
N ARG A 457 -13.26 10.65 5.25
CA ARG A 457 -14.67 10.29 5.34
C ARG A 457 -14.87 8.86 4.81
N LEU A 458 -15.72 8.09 5.47
CA LEU A 458 -16.19 6.78 5.02
C LEU A 458 -17.72 6.76 5.15
N GLY A 459 -18.42 6.58 4.02
CA GLY A 459 -19.87 6.75 3.97
C GLY A 459 -20.30 8.12 4.54
N PRO A 460 -21.29 8.16 5.46
CA PRO A 460 -21.71 9.40 6.11
C PRO A 460 -20.78 9.89 7.25
N TYR A 461 -19.74 9.13 7.62
CA TYR A 461 -18.92 9.38 8.81
C TYR A 461 -17.62 10.15 8.49
N GLU A 462 -17.36 11.23 9.21
CA GLU A 462 -16.08 11.95 9.19
C GLU A 462 -15.12 11.37 10.23
N LEU A 463 -13.90 11.02 9.82
CA LEU A 463 -12.94 10.33 10.69
C LEU A 463 -12.11 11.33 11.51
N ARG A 464 -11.79 10.95 12.76
CA ARG A 464 -11.12 11.82 13.75
C ARG A 464 -9.84 11.23 14.34
N GLY A 465 -9.73 9.91 14.41
CA GLY A 465 -8.55 9.21 14.95
C GLY A 465 -8.45 7.80 14.40
N ARG A 466 -7.26 7.21 14.49
CA ARG A 466 -6.93 5.88 13.95
C ARG A 466 -6.35 4.95 15.01
N ARG A 467 -6.56 3.65 14.83
CA ARG A 467 -5.88 2.56 15.53
C ARG A 467 -5.59 1.44 14.56
N ARG A 468 -4.34 0.98 14.56
CA ARG A 468 -3.90 -0.09 13.67
C ARG A 468 -4.07 -1.44 14.36
N GLY A 469 -4.90 -2.31 13.80
CA GLY A 469 -5.02 -3.71 14.23
C GLY A 469 -4.12 -4.65 13.44
N ARG A 470 -4.20 -5.96 13.74
CA ARG A 470 -3.46 -7.01 13.01
C ARG A 470 -3.86 -7.05 11.53
N ARG A 471 -5.16 -7.18 11.23
CA ARG A 471 -5.68 -7.34 9.86
C ARG A 471 -6.57 -6.19 9.36
N THR A 472 -6.99 -5.31 10.26
CA THR A 472 -7.91 -4.19 9.98
C THR A 472 -7.37 -2.90 10.57
N VAL A 473 -7.74 -1.76 9.98
CA VAL A 473 -7.58 -0.45 10.62
C VAL A 473 -8.93 -0.03 11.16
N VAL A 474 -8.92 0.54 12.36
CA VAL A 474 -10.11 1.03 13.03
C VAL A 474 -10.00 2.55 13.11
N TYR A 475 -11.09 3.25 12.82
CA TYR A 475 -11.21 4.69 12.91
C TYR A 475 -12.33 5.09 13.86
N ARG A 476 -12.14 6.20 14.54
CA ARG A 476 -13.22 6.90 15.24
C ARG A 476 -13.86 7.90 14.27
N GLY A 477 -15.17 7.90 14.12
CA GLY A 477 -15.89 8.82 13.24
C GLY A 477 -17.20 9.36 13.80
N THR A 478 -17.68 10.46 13.21
CA THR A 478 -18.94 11.13 13.59
C THR A 478 -19.85 11.33 12.38
N ASN A 479 -21.17 11.17 12.54
CA ASN A 479 -22.15 11.21 11.44
C ASN A 479 -22.51 12.64 10.97
N HIS A 480 -22.14 13.69 11.71
CA HIS A 480 -22.38 15.08 11.31
C HIS A 480 -21.32 16.05 11.86
N PRO A 481 -20.92 17.09 11.11
CA PRO A 481 -20.14 18.19 11.67
C PRO A 481 -21.07 19.02 12.57
N GLY A 482 -20.88 18.91 13.89
CA GLY A 482 -21.62 19.69 14.88
C GLY A 482 -22.64 18.92 15.72
N SER A 483 -22.64 17.58 15.68
CA SER A 483 -23.34 16.83 16.73
C SER A 483 -22.64 17.09 18.08
N GLY A 484 -23.39 17.63 19.05
CA GLY A 484 -22.87 18.00 20.36
C GLY A 484 -22.29 16.81 21.14
N PRO A 485 -21.78 17.03 22.38
CA PRO A 485 -21.07 16.03 23.19
C PRO A 485 -21.88 14.80 23.64
N ARG A 486 -23.05 14.53 23.04
CA ARG A 486 -23.93 13.38 23.29
C ARG A 486 -24.08 12.42 22.11
N ASP A 487 -23.45 12.67 20.96
CA ASP A 487 -23.36 11.67 19.89
C ASP A 487 -22.25 10.66 20.27
N PRO A 488 -22.59 9.38 20.53
CA PRO A 488 -21.60 8.38 20.94
C PRO A 488 -20.52 8.15 19.88
N GLY A 489 -20.70 8.64 18.65
CA GLY A 489 -19.80 8.42 17.53
C GLY A 489 -19.89 6.98 17.03
N ALA A 490 -19.20 6.71 15.94
CA ALA A 490 -19.08 5.38 15.39
C ALA A 490 -17.62 4.96 15.36
N VAL A 491 -17.41 3.65 15.48
CA VAL A 491 -16.14 3.01 15.21
C VAL A 491 -16.25 2.37 13.83
N LEU A 492 -15.42 2.83 12.90
CA LEU A 492 -15.39 2.34 11.55
C LEU A 492 -14.22 1.39 11.38
N ARG A 493 -14.42 0.32 10.63
CA ARG A 493 -13.38 -0.67 10.37
C ARG A 493 -13.27 -0.91 8.87
N ILE A 494 -12.02 -0.91 8.40
CA ILE A 494 -11.65 -1.23 7.03
C ILE A 494 -10.59 -2.33 7.04
N PRO A 495 -10.44 -3.13 5.97
CA PRO A 495 -9.27 -3.98 5.84
C PRO A 495 -8.03 -3.10 5.83
N ARG A 496 -6.92 -3.62 6.37
CA ARG A 496 -5.65 -2.92 6.25
C ARG A 496 -5.31 -2.73 4.78
N PRO A 497 -5.06 -1.49 4.30
CA PRO A 497 -4.70 -1.24 2.90
C PRO A 497 -3.35 -1.88 2.57
N ASP A 498 -2.55 -2.16 3.60
CA ASP A 498 -1.28 -2.86 3.52
C ASP A 498 -1.40 -4.39 3.68
N LEU A 499 -2.59 -4.99 3.55
CA LEU A 499 -2.80 -6.45 3.51
C LEU A 499 -3.58 -6.92 2.26
N PRO A 500 -3.46 -8.20 1.83
CA PRO A 500 -4.08 -8.68 0.59
C PRO A 500 -5.59 -8.43 0.54
N ALA A 501 -6.13 -8.10 -0.64
CA ALA A 501 -7.56 -7.72 -0.81
C ALA A 501 -8.54 -8.82 -0.38
N VAL A 502 -8.12 -10.09 -0.32
CA VAL A 502 -8.93 -11.17 0.28
C VAL A 502 -9.35 -10.86 1.72
N ASN A 503 -8.59 -10.02 2.44
CA ASN A 503 -8.94 -9.53 3.77
C ASN A 503 -10.14 -8.57 3.76
N GLY A 504 -10.54 -8.05 2.60
CA GLY A 504 -11.81 -7.35 2.44
C GLY A 504 -13.00 -8.22 2.86
N ARG A 505 -12.92 -9.55 2.63
CA ARG A 505 -13.94 -10.50 3.10
C ARG A 505 -14.00 -10.63 4.63
N LEU A 506 -12.96 -10.22 5.36
CA LEU A 506 -13.02 -10.17 6.82
C LEU A 506 -14.02 -9.13 7.32
N ILE A 507 -14.20 -8.02 6.57
CA ILE A 507 -15.22 -7.01 6.88
C ILE A 507 -16.62 -7.57 6.59
N GLU A 508 -16.78 -8.38 5.54
CA GLU A 508 -18.03 -9.07 5.25
C GLU A 508 -18.39 -10.06 6.37
N VAL A 509 -17.43 -10.87 6.82
CA VAL A 509 -17.59 -11.80 7.95
C VAL A 509 -17.94 -11.05 9.23
N GLU A 510 -17.20 -10.00 9.58
CA GLU A 510 -17.47 -9.24 10.80
C GLU A 510 -18.84 -8.56 10.75
N ALA A 511 -19.22 -7.97 9.61
CA ALA A 511 -20.53 -7.37 9.44
C ALA A 511 -21.64 -8.41 9.62
N GLU A 512 -21.46 -9.62 9.10
CA GLU A 512 -22.40 -10.73 9.27
C GLU A 512 -22.50 -11.19 10.73
N VAL A 513 -21.35 -11.33 11.42
CA VAL A 513 -21.30 -11.66 12.86
C VAL A 513 -22.04 -10.60 13.68
N LEU A 514 -21.72 -9.31 13.50
CA LEU A 514 -22.36 -8.21 14.24
C LEU A 514 -23.87 -8.13 13.94
N ARG A 515 -24.28 -8.44 12.70
CA ARG A 515 -25.69 -8.48 12.29
C ARG A 515 -26.47 -9.59 12.99
N ARG A 516 -25.87 -10.77 13.18
CA ARG A 516 -26.48 -11.89 13.92
C ARG A 516 -26.51 -11.65 15.43
N LEU A 517 -25.44 -11.09 15.99
CA LEU A 517 -25.32 -10.84 17.43
C LEU A 517 -26.17 -9.65 17.89
N GLN A 518 -26.48 -8.68 17.02
CA GLN A 518 -27.37 -7.54 17.32
C GLN A 518 -27.01 -6.79 18.63
N GLY A 519 -25.71 -6.63 18.90
CA GLY A 519 -25.23 -5.98 20.13
C GLY A 519 -25.19 -6.86 21.38
N GLN A 520 -25.54 -8.14 21.29
CA GLN A 520 -25.48 -9.08 22.40
C GLN A 520 -24.07 -9.66 22.53
N GLY A 521 -23.31 -9.19 23.53
CA GLY A 521 -21.94 -9.64 23.76
C GLY A 521 -20.93 -9.18 22.68
N ALA A 522 -21.32 -8.26 21.81
CA ALA A 522 -20.53 -7.68 20.74
C ALA A 522 -20.97 -6.23 20.48
N PRO A 523 -20.20 -5.40 19.76
CA PRO A 523 -20.68 -4.11 19.27
C PRO A 523 -21.94 -4.24 18.40
N ALA A 524 -22.78 -3.21 18.35
CA ALA A 524 -23.91 -3.17 17.43
C ALA A 524 -23.46 -2.62 16.07
N LEU A 525 -23.86 -3.29 14.99
CA LEU A 525 -23.65 -2.82 13.62
C LEU A 525 -24.53 -1.59 13.34
N LEU A 526 -23.92 -0.51 12.85
CA LEU A 526 -24.60 0.75 12.54
C LEU A 526 -24.82 0.92 11.04
N ALA A 527 -23.80 0.64 10.22
CA ALA A 527 -23.86 0.78 8.76
C ALA A 527 -22.76 -0.04 8.09
N THR A 528 -22.90 -0.27 6.79
CA THR A 528 -21.90 -0.97 5.97
C THR A 528 -21.79 -0.36 4.58
N GLY A 529 -20.59 -0.36 4.01
CA GLY A 529 -20.34 -0.17 2.59
C GLY A 529 -19.52 -1.34 2.05
N LEU A 530 -20.11 -2.54 2.06
CA LEU A 530 -19.43 -3.77 1.61
C LEU A 530 -19.14 -3.76 0.09
N GLY A 531 -19.87 -2.96 -0.68
CA GLY A 531 -19.64 -2.78 -2.12
C GLY A 531 -18.61 -1.71 -2.48
N ASP A 532 -18.09 -0.98 -1.50
CA ASP A 532 -17.13 0.11 -1.70
C ASP A 532 -15.68 -0.42 -1.76
N SER A 533 -14.75 0.40 -2.24
CA SER A 533 -13.31 0.09 -2.27
C SER A 533 -12.53 1.15 -1.46
N PRO A 534 -12.00 0.83 -0.27
CA PRO A 534 -12.09 -0.47 0.42
C PRO A 534 -13.48 -0.70 1.06
N PRO A 535 -13.89 -1.97 1.29
CA PRO A 535 -15.13 -2.27 2.02
C PRO A 535 -15.01 -1.80 3.47
N TRP A 536 -16.11 -1.33 4.04
CA TRP A 536 -16.11 -0.80 5.40
C TRP A 536 -17.37 -1.20 6.16
N LEU A 537 -17.25 -1.28 7.48
CA LEU A 537 -18.37 -1.34 8.41
C LEU A 537 -18.25 -0.25 9.48
N ALA A 538 -19.38 0.18 10.02
CA ALA A 538 -19.48 1.08 11.15
C ALA A 538 -20.23 0.36 12.28
N MET A 539 -19.71 0.45 13.50
CA MET A 539 -20.27 -0.17 14.70
C MET A 539 -20.26 0.80 15.88
N THR A 540 -21.01 0.50 16.93
CA THR A 540 -20.98 1.27 18.18
C THR A 540 -19.60 1.17 18.84
N PRO A 541 -19.09 2.24 19.45
CA PRO A 541 -17.88 2.14 20.28
C PRO A 541 -18.12 1.19 21.44
N VAL A 542 -17.09 0.42 21.79
CA VAL A 542 -17.07 -0.34 23.04
C VAL A 542 -16.72 0.65 24.14
N ALA A 543 -17.72 1.07 24.91
CA ALA A 543 -17.57 2.06 25.96
C ALA A 543 -18.52 1.77 27.13
N ASP A 544 -18.13 2.20 28.34
CA ASP A 544 -19.02 2.14 29.50
C ASP A 544 -19.97 3.34 29.48
N ALA A 545 -21.21 3.15 29.92
CA ALA A 545 -22.24 4.20 29.93
C ALA A 545 -21.84 5.41 30.79
N ASP A 546 -21.05 5.17 31.85
CA ASP A 546 -20.58 6.21 32.77
C ASP A 546 -19.29 6.89 32.28
N THR A 547 -18.53 6.26 31.38
CA THR A 547 -17.27 6.77 30.80
C THR A 547 -17.24 6.51 29.29
N PRO A 548 -18.09 7.19 28.50
CA PRO A 548 -18.32 6.88 27.08
C PRO A 548 -17.11 7.14 26.17
N THR A 549 -16.11 7.87 26.67
CA THR A 549 -14.91 8.25 25.91
C THR A 549 -13.69 7.38 26.22
N ALA A 550 -13.70 6.62 27.32
CA ALA A 550 -12.57 5.77 27.71
C ALA A 550 -12.75 4.36 27.14
N GLN A 551 -11.70 3.78 26.57
CA GLN A 551 -11.73 2.38 26.17
C GLN A 551 -11.78 1.48 27.42
N PRO A 552 -12.74 0.55 27.51
CA PRO A 552 -12.77 -0.42 28.60
C PRO A 552 -11.51 -1.30 28.56
N PRO A 553 -10.97 -1.68 29.73
CA PRO A 553 -9.80 -2.55 29.79
C PRO A 553 -10.14 -3.94 29.23
N ARG A 554 -9.16 -4.58 28.58
CA ARG A 554 -9.26 -5.99 28.22
C ARG A 554 -9.01 -6.86 29.44
N LEU A 555 -9.49 -8.10 29.41
CA LEU A 555 -9.23 -9.06 30.48
C LEU A 555 -7.72 -9.28 30.71
N GLY A 556 -6.93 -9.26 29.63
CA GLY A 556 -5.46 -9.28 29.68
C GLY A 556 -4.86 -8.10 30.43
N ASP A 557 -5.35 -6.88 30.18
CA ASP A 557 -4.86 -5.65 30.84
C ASP A 557 -5.11 -5.69 32.36
N ILE A 558 -6.30 -6.16 32.78
CA ILE A 558 -6.65 -6.30 34.19
C ILE A 558 -5.69 -7.28 34.89
N TYR A 559 -5.36 -8.39 34.22
CA TYR A 559 -4.44 -9.37 34.76
C TYR A 559 -3.00 -8.85 34.82
N ALA A 560 -2.54 -8.18 33.75
CA ALA A 560 -1.21 -7.58 33.69
C ALA A 560 -0.99 -6.53 34.80
N GLN A 561 -2.04 -5.79 35.18
CA GLN A 561 -2.00 -4.84 36.29
C GLN A 561 -2.00 -5.54 37.67
N ALA A 562 -2.66 -6.68 37.80
CA ALA A 562 -2.77 -7.42 39.06
C ALA A 562 -1.47 -8.17 39.44
N VAL A 563 -0.70 -8.62 38.43
CA VAL A 563 0.53 -9.41 38.62
C VAL A 563 1.58 -8.69 39.48
N PRO A 564 2.01 -7.44 39.20
CA PRO A 564 2.99 -6.73 40.03
C PRO A 564 2.49 -6.43 41.44
N ALA A 565 1.17 -6.30 41.62
CA ALA A 565 0.55 -5.99 42.90
C ALA A 565 0.38 -7.23 43.81
N GLY A 566 0.57 -8.45 43.29
CA GLY A 566 0.32 -9.69 44.03
C GLY A 566 -1.13 -9.85 44.49
N THR A 567 -2.08 -9.17 43.83
CA THR A 567 -3.50 -9.19 44.18
C THR A 567 -4.31 -9.99 43.17
N ALA A 568 -5.48 -10.47 43.57
CA ALA A 568 -6.39 -11.12 42.63
C ALA A 568 -6.97 -10.08 41.66
N PRO A 569 -7.04 -10.37 40.34
CA PRO A 569 -7.61 -9.45 39.34
C PRO A 569 -9.09 -9.15 39.62
N PHE A 570 -9.80 -10.09 40.26
CA PHE A 570 -11.17 -9.92 40.68
C PHE A 570 -11.40 -10.47 42.09
N ASP A 571 -12.38 -9.89 42.80
CA ASP A 571 -13.01 -10.59 43.92
C ASP A 571 -13.91 -11.74 43.41
N ILE A 572 -14.31 -12.65 44.31
CA ILE A 572 -15.11 -13.84 43.96
C ILE A 572 -16.38 -13.49 43.17
N LEU A 573 -17.11 -12.44 43.56
CA LEU A 573 -18.37 -12.07 42.92
C LEU A 573 -18.13 -11.44 41.55
N ARG A 574 -17.14 -10.55 41.43
CA ARG A 574 -16.76 -9.92 40.15
C ARG A 574 -16.22 -10.96 39.17
N GLY A 575 -15.37 -11.88 39.62
CA GLY A 575 -14.85 -12.97 38.80
C GLY A 575 -15.97 -13.88 38.29
N LEU A 576 -16.92 -14.25 39.15
CA LEU A 576 -18.09 -15.04 38.73
C LEU A 576 -18.98 -14.29 37.73
N LEU A 577 -19.15 -12.97 37.86
CA LEU A 577 -19.93 -12.17 36.91
C LEU A 577 -19.26 -12.09 35.55
N VAL A 578 -17.95 -11.82 35.50
CA VAL A 578 -17.19 -11.79 34.24
C VAL A 578 -17.22 -13.16 33.56
N ALA A 579 -17.00 -14.23 34.32
CA ALA A 579 -17.11 -15.61 33.85
C ALA A 579 -18.51 -15.90 33.27
N CYS A 580 -19.57 -15.51 33.97
CA CYS A 580 -20.95 -15.71 33.55
C CYS A 580 -21.28 -14.93 32.27
N TYR A 581 -20.87 -13.66 32.17
CA TYR A 581 -21.09 -12.85 30.96
C TYR A 581 -20.32 -13.40 29.75
N LEU A 582 -19.09 -13.86 29.96
CA LEU A 582 -18.29 -14.48 28.90
C LEU A 582 -18.94 -15.78 28.38
N ALA A 583 -19.35 -16.68 29.29
CA ALA A 583 -20.03 -17.92 28.91
C ALA A 583 -21.37 -17.66 28.18
N ASN A 584 -22.12 -16.64 28.61
CA ASN A 584 -23.35 -16.22 27.92
C ASN A 584 -23.06 -15.64 26.54
N ALA A 585 -22.06 -14.76 26.39
CA ALA A 585 -21.66 -14.22 25.09
C ALA A 585 -21.27 -15.34 24.11
N LEU A 586 -20.50 -16.32 24.58
CA LEU A 586 -20.11 -17.48 23.77
C LEU A 586 -21.32 -18.37 23.41
N THR A 587 -22.27 -18.54 24.33
CA THR A 587 -23.54 -19.23 24.06
C THR A 587 -24.30 -18.56 22.91
N VAL A 588 -24.41 -17.22 22.94
CA VAL A 588 -25.06 -16.46 21.87
C VAL A 588 -24.33 -16.64 20.54
N CYS A 589 -23.00 -16.64 20.51
CA CYS A 589 -22.23 -16.96 19.31
C CYS A 589 -22.57 -18.36 18.75
N HIS A 590 -22.47 -19.40 19.58
CA HIS A 590 -22.69 -20.78 19.15
C HIS A 590 -24.12 -21.02 18.62
N VAL A 591 -25.12 -20.43 19.26
CA VAL A 591 -26.53 -20.49 18.81
C VAL A 591 -26.72 -19.83 17.44
N ASN A 592 -25.97 -18.78 17.14
CA ASN A 592 -26.02 -18.07 15.86
C ASN A 592 -25.08 -18.66 14.78
N GLY A 593 -24.53 -19.86 15.00
CA GLY A 593 -23.62 -20.51 14.05
C GLY A 593 -22.23 -19.87 13.99
N ILE A 594 -21.86 -19.07 14.99
CA ILE A 594 -20.58 -18.34 15.05
C ILE A 594 -19.62 -19.08 15.97
N VAL A 595 -18.40 -19.30 15.48
CA VAL A 595 -17.30 -19.94 16.21
C VAL A 595 -16.08 -19.03 16.15
N LEU A 596 -15.61 -18.54 17.29
CA LEU A 596 -14.48 -17.59 17.35
C LEU A 596 -13.18 -18.34 17.08
N ALA A 597 -12.27 -17.75 16.29
CA ALA A 597 -10.96 -18.35 16.02
C ALA A 597 -9.90 -18.04 17.08
N ASP A 598 -9.98 -16.86 17.72
CA ASP A 598 -8.96 -16.38 18.68
C ASP A 598 -9.62 -15.88 19.98
N LEU A 599 -10.29 -16.79 20.71
CA LEU A 599 -10.85 -16.48 22.02
C LEU A 599 -9.75 -16.52 23.09
N ASN A 600 -9.28 -15.35 23.49
CA ASN A 600 -8.23 -15.17 24.51
C ASN A 600 -8.49 -13.93 25.38
N ALA A 601 -7.62 -13.66 26.36
CA ALA A 601 -7.84 -12.56 27.32
C ALA A 601 -7.79 -11.16 26.68
N ASP A 602 -7.13 -11.01 25.53
CA ASP A 602 -7.03 -9.74 24.80
C ASP A 602 -8.22 -9.50 23.86
N SER A 603 -8.96 -10.56 23.52
CA SER A 603 -10.19 -10.51 22.72
C SER A 603 -11.43 -10.14 23.56
N VAL A 604 -11.30 -9.97 24.87
CA VAL A 604 -12.44 -9.80 25.80
C VAL A 604 -12.37 -8.45 26.51
N PHE A 605 -13.31 -7.55 26.21
CA PHE A 605 -13.47 -6.28 26.92
C PHE A 605 -14.36 -6.43 28.14
N VAL A 606 -13.90 -5.95 29.29
CA VAL A 606 -14.63 -6.03 30.56
C VAL A 606 -15.24 -4.68 30.89
N LEU A 607 -16.58 -4.59 30.85
CA LEU A 607 -17.34 -3.40 31.24
C LEU A 607 -17.88 -3.57 32.67
N ARG A 608 -18.37 -2.49 33.30
CA ARG A 608 -18.94 -2.58 34.66
C ARG A 608 -20.09 -3.59 34.78
N ARG A 609 -20.87 -3.79 33.72
CA ARG A 609 -22.11 -4.59 33.74
C ARG A 609 -22.18 -5.68 32.68
N SER A 610 -21.15 -5.86 31.86
CA SER A 610 -21.17 -6.83 30.77
C SER A 610 -19.75 -7.15 30.29
N VAL A 611 -19.65 -8.10 29.37
CA VAL A 611 -18.46 -8.41 28.60
C VAL A 611 -18.78 -8.22 27.13
N VAL A 612 -17.83 -7.67 26.37
CA VAL A 612 -17.93 -7.50 24.92
C VAL A 612 -16.78 -8.24 24.25
N LEU A 613 -17.11 -9.10 23.29
CA LEU A 613 -16.16 -9.82 22.46
C LEU A 613 -15.62 -8.91 21.36
N GLY A 614 -14.30 -8.89 21.23
CA GLY A 614 -13.54 -8.24 20.17
C GLY A 614 -13.05 -9.24 19.11
N ASP A 615 -12.26 -8.74 18.16
CA ASP A 615 -11.58 -9.54 17.12
C ASP A 615 -12.51 -10.49 16.34
N LEU A 616 -13.73 -10.02 16.05
CA LEU A 616 -14.80 -10.79 15.41
C LEU A 616 -14.61 -10.99 13.89
N SER A 617 -13.56 -10.44 13.31
CA SER A 617 -13.28 -10.50 11.87
C SER A 617 -12.76 -11.86 11.40
N ASP A 618 -12.23 -12.68 12.31
CA ASP A 618 -11.67 -14.00 12.01
C ASP A 618 -12.58 -15.15 12.48
N CYS A 619 -13.90 -14.94 12.62
CA CYS A 619 -14.81 -16.01 13.03
C CYS A 619 -15.09 -17.01 11.90
N ALA A 620 -15.41 -18.25 12.26
CA ALA A 620 -16.13 -19.16 11.38
C ALA A 620 -17.63 -18.93 11.51
N VAL A 621 -18.35 -18.84 10.39
CA VAL A 621 -19.80 -18.62 10.33
C VAL A 621 -20.41 -19.76 9.53
N ASP A 622 -21.32 -20.53 10.16
CA ASP A 622 -21.95 -21.71 9.58
C ASP A 622 -20.96 -22.75 9.00
N GLY A 623 -19.76 -22.82 9.58
CA GLY A 623 -18.68 -23.72 9.16
C GLY A 623 -17.74 -23.15 8.10
N GLU A 624 -18.04 -21.99 7.51
CA GLU A 624 -17.12 -21.29 6.61
C GLU A 624 -16.10 -20.47 7.40
N TYR A 625 -14.81 -20.67 7.13
CA TYR A 625 -13.71 -19.98 7.78
C TYR A 625 -12.69 -19.47 6.75
N LEU A 626 -12.30 -18.21 6.86
CA LEU A 626 -11.41 -17.53 5.90
C LEU A 626 -9.95 -17.44 6.35
N GLY A 627 -9.64 -17.82 7.59
CA GLY A 627 -8.29 -17.74 8.13
C GLY A 627 -7.39 -18.91 7.68
N PRO A 628 -6.07 -18.78 7.85
CA PRO A 628 -5.14 -19.86 7.56
C PRO A 628 -5.29 -20.99 8.58
N GLY A 629 -5.38 -22.25 8.12
CA GLY A 629 -5.42 -23.44 8.97
C GLY A 629 -6.81 -24.10 9.08
N PRO A 630 -6.97 -25.07 10.00
CA PRO A 630 -8.25 -25.72 10.23
C PRO A 630 -9.28 -24.71 10.76
N ALA A 631 -10.55 -24.90 10.39
CA ALA A 631 -11.64 -24.09 10.91
C ALA A 631 -11.76 -24.30 12.43
N PRO A 632 -11.93 -23.23 13.22
CA PRO A 632 -12.12 -23.35 14.65
C PRO A 632 -13.40 -24.12 14.95
N THR A 633 -13.38 -24.93 16.01
CA THR A 633 -14.53 -25.72 16.44
C THR A 633 -15.19 -25.13 17.70
N ARG A 634 -16.42 -25.58 18.00
CA ARG A 634 -17.09 -25.19 19.26
C ARG A 634 -16.29 -25.71 20.45
N GLU A 635 -15.70 -26.87 20.30
CA GLU A 635 -14.88 -27.54 21.29
C GLU A 635 -13.58 -26.77 21.56
N ASP A 636 -12.97 -26.15 20.54
CA ASP A 636 -11.82 -25.25 20.72
C ASP A 636 -12.20 -24.01 21.54
N ASN A 637 -13.35 -23.41 21.22
CA ASN A 637 -13.90 -22.31 22.01
C ASN A 637 -14.17 -22.71 23.47
N MET A 638 -14.64 -23.93 23.72
CA MET A 638 -14.86 -24.42 25.08
C MET A 638 -13.56 -24.61 25.84
N ARG A 639 -12.50 -25.08 25.18
CA ARG A 639 -11.16 -25.13 25.78
C ARG A 639 -10.67 -23.74 26.16
N SER A 640 -10.72 -22.78 25.23
CA SER A 640 -10.37 -21.38 25.48
C SER A 640 -11.19 -20.77 26.61
N LEU A 641 -12.49 -21.06 26.68
CA LEU A 641 -13.34 -20.64 27.80
C LEU A 641 -12.83 -21.24 29.12
N GLY A 642 -12.47 -22.53 29.16
CA GLY A 642 -11.88 -23.17 30.34
C GLY A 642 -10.60 -22.47 30.82
N GLU A 643 -9.69 -22.13 29.90
CA GLU A 643 -8.43 -21.44 30.19
C GLU A 643 -8.71 -20.02 30.74
N LEU A 644 -9.66 -19.30 30.14
CA LEU A 644 -10.10 -17.98 30.61
C LEU A 644 -10.77 -18.05 31.99
N LEU A 645 -11.57 -19.08 32.26
CA LEU A 645 -12.19 -19.29 33.58
C LEU A 645 -11.14 -19.59 34.64
N GLN A 646 -10.10 -20.36 34.31
CA GLN A 646 -8.94 -20.54 35.20
C GLN A 646 -8.22 -19.22 35.45
N LEU A 647 -8.00 -18.41 34.42
CA LEU A 647 -7.35 -17.09 34.55
C LEU A 647 -8.14 -16.16 35.47
N ILE A 648 -9.46 -16.02 35.25
CA ILE A 648 -10.36 -15.17 36.03
C ILE A 648 -10.40 -15.58 37.51
N SER A 649 -10.26 -16.87 37.79
CA SER A 649 -10.36 -17.45 39.13
C SER A 649 -9.01 -17.64 39.84
N SER A 650 -7.90 -17.22 39.21
CA SER A 650 -6.55 -17.41 39.74
C SER A 650 -5.99 -16.16 40.43
N LYS A 651 -5.12 -16.38 41.41
CA LYS A 651 -4.28 -15.34 42.02
C LYS A 651 -2.91 -15.40 41.36
N PRO A 652 -2.46 -14.33 40.66
CA PRO A 652 -1.14 -14.32 40.03
C PRO A 652 -0.02 -14.53 41.07
N GLY A 653 0.96 -15.38 40.75
CA GLY A 653 2.16 -15.61 41.58
C GLY A 653 1.97 -16.53 42.79
N LEU A 654 0.82 -17.22 42.92
CA LEU A 654 0.59 -18.22 43.96
C LEU A 654 0.74 -19.64 43.37
N GLU A 655 1.80 -20.36 43.74
CA GLU A 655 1.86 -21.82 43.57
C GLU A 655 1.47 -22.47 44.91
N LEU A 656 0.41 -23.28 44.93
CA LEU A 656 -0.02 -24.03 46.10
C LEU A 656 0.42 -25.50 45.98
N PRO A 657 1.23 -26.02 46.91
CA PRO A 657 1.68 -27.42 46.88
C PRO A 657 0.49 -28.40 46.92
N GLY A 658 0.38 -29.29 45.93
CA GLY A 658 -0.60 -30.37 45.89
C GLY A 658 -1.96 -30.04 45.23
N LEU A 659 -2.11 -28.86 44.64
CA LEU A 659 -3.29 -28.49 43.85
C LEU A 659 -2.87 -28.14 42.39
N PRO A 660 -3.70 -28.41 41.37
CA PRO A 660 -3.40 -28.00 40.01
C PRO A 660 -3.25 -26.47 39.92
N GLU A 661 -2.35 -25.98 39.07
CA GLU A 661 -2.17 -24.54 38.78
C GLU A 661 -3.51 -23.90 38.40
N GLY A 662 -4.11 -23.11 39.31
CA GLY A 662 -5.26 -22.26 39.01
C GLY A 662 -6.52 -22.46 39.89
N MET A 663 -7.54 -21.62 39.64
CA MET A 663 -8.83 -21.61 40.37
C MET A 663 -8.72 -21.36 41.89
N HIS A 664 -7.73 -20.58 42.30
CA HIS A 664 -7.46 -20.20 43.70
C HIS A 664 -8.66 -19.56 44.43
N LEU A 665 -9.54 -18.87 43.70
CA LEU A 665 -10.73 -18.24 44.26
C LEU A 665 -11.92 -19.21 44.45
N TRP A 666 -11.86 -20.40 43.84
CA TRP A 666 -12.94 -21.40 43.85
C TRP A 666 -12.52 -22.67 44.60
N GLN A 667 -11.91 -22.52 45.77
CA GLN A 667 -11.39 -23.63 46.57
C GLN A 667 -12.35 -24.07 47.70
N GLY A 668 -12.30 -25.36 48.06
CA GLY A 668 -13.16 -25.99 49.07
C GLY A 668 -14.39 -26.70 48.48
N GLY A 669 -14.97 -27.64 49.24
CA GLY A 669 -15.99 -28.59 48.71
C GLY A 669 -17.27 -27.95 48.16
N ALA A 670 -17.56 -26.70 48.51
CA ALA A 670 -18.69 -25.95 47.93
C ALA A 670 -18.52 -25.62 46.43
N TRP A 671 -17.29 -25.74 45.89
CA TRP A 671 -16.91 -25.38 44.52
C TRP A 671 -16.59 -26.57 43.63
N ASP A 672 -16.65 -27.80 44.15
CA ASP A 672 -16.24 -29.01 43.43
C ASP A 672 -16.97 -29.17 42.10
N GLN A 673 -18.28 -28.87 42.07
CA GLN A 673 -19.07 -28.94 40.85
C GLN A 673 -18.61 -27.93 39.79
N LEU A 674 -18.29 -26.69 40.20
CA LEU A 674 -17.81 -25.66 39.28
C LEU A 674 -16.42 -26.00 38.76
N ARG A 675 -15.51 -26.43 39.64
CA ARG A 675 -14.16 -26.86 39.25
C ARG A 675 -14.16 -28.05 38.32
N ALA A 676 -14.99 -29.06 38.60
CA ALA A 676 -15.16 -30.21 37.73
C ALA A 676 -15.66 -29.79 36.34
N LEU A 677 -16.58 -28.82 36.27
CA LEU A 677 -17.06 -28.32 34.99
C LEU A 677 -15.97 -27.55 34.21
N VAL A 678 -15.19 -26.69 34.88
CA VAL A 678 -14.07 -25.96 34.26
C VAL A 678 -13.00 -26.95 33.76
N LEU A 679 -12.69 -28.00 34.52
CA LEU A 679 -11.75 -29.04 34.07
C LEU A 679 -12.29 -29.85 32.89
N ARG A 680 -13.61 -30.10 32.82
CA ARG A 680 -14.24 -30.72 31.65
C ARG A 680 -14.14 -29.85 30.39
N CYS A 681 -14.14 -28.53 30.51
CA CYS A 681 -13.85 -27.65 29.37
C CYS A 681 -12.43 -27.87 28.80
N LEU A 682 -11.50 -28.28 29.65
CA LEU A 682 -10.09 -28.53 29.32
C LEU A 682 -9.80 -30.00 29.01
N ASP A 683 -10.84 -30.84 28.86
CA ASP A 683 -10.66 -32.27 28.57
C ASP A 683 -9.85 -32.43 27.27
N ALA A 684 -8.92 -33.39 27.29
CA ALA A 684 -8.08 -33.73 26.16
C ALA A 684 -8.93 -34.28 25.00
N ASP A 685 -10.06 -34.92 25.29
CA ASP A 685 -11.05 -35.37 24.32
C ASP A 685 -12.09 -34.25 24.05
N PRO A 686 -12.11 -33.64 22.85
CA PRO A 686 -13.03 -32.56 22.51
C PRO A 686 -14.51 -32.92 22.72
N ALA A 687 -14.88 -34.19 22.50
CA ALA A 687 -16.27 -34.65 22.60
C ALA A 687 -16.81 -34.67 24.04
N ARG A 688 -15.94 -34.58 25.05
CA ARG A 688 -16.32 -34.55 26.47
C ARG A 688 -16.53 -33.15 27.01
N ARG A 689 -16.16 -32.13 26.24
CA ARG A 689 -16.29 -30.72 26.63
C ARG A 689 -17.78 -30.35 26.68
N PRO A 690 -18.23 -29.62 27.73
CA PRO A 690 -19.63 -29.23 27.88
C PRO A 690 -20.02 -28.16 26.85
N ALA A 691 -21.32 -27.89 26.72
CA ALA A 691 -21.79 -26.73 25.96
C ALA A 691 -21.59 -25.42 26.74
N ALA A 692 -21.40 -24.29 26.04
CA ALA A 692 -21.26 -22.97 26.67
C ALA A 692 -22.46 -22.61 27.58
N SER A 693 -23.68 -23.04 27.20
CA SER A 693 -24.89 -22.83 27.99
C SER A 693 -24.87 -23.55 29.34
N GLU A 694 -24.36 -24.78 29.39
CA GLU A 694 -24.21 -25.56 30.63
C GLU A 694 -23.28 -24.82 31.62
N VAL A 695 -22.20 -24.23 31.09
CA VAL A 695 -21.24 -23.43 31.87
C VAL A 695 -21.88 -22.13 32.36
N ALA A 696 -22.61 -21.42 31.50
CA ALA A 696 -23.31 -20.20 31.86
C ALA A 696 -24.37 -20.42 32.96
N GLU A 697 -25.17 -21.48 32.85
CA GLU A 697 -26.20 -21.85 33.84
C GLU A 697 -25.60 -22.19 35.20
N LEU A 698 -24.49 -22.95 35.24
CA LEU A 698 -23.83 -23.25 36.51
C LEU A 698 -23.25 -22.00 37.15
N LEU A 699 -22.56 -21.15 36.38
CA LEU A 699 -22.01 -19.88 36.87
C LEU A 699 -23.11 -18.95 37.41
N ALA A 700 -24.26 -18.86 36.75
CA ALA A 700 -25.39 -18.06 37.21
C ALA A 700 -25.91 -18.51 38.58
N ARG A 701 -25.97 -19.83 38.84
CA ARG A 701 -26.34 -20.37 40.16
C ARG A 701 -25.35 -19.98 41.25
N TYR A 702 -24.05 -20.01 40.96
CA TYR A 702 -23.01 -19.58 41.90
C TYR A 702 -23.04 -18.06 42.15
N VAL A 703 -23.30 -17.23 41.13
CA VAL A 703 -23.52 -15.79 41.29
C VAL A 703 -24.68 -15.52 42.25
N ALA A 704 -25.81 -16.19 42.07
CA ALA A 704 -26.98 -16.04 42.95
C ALA A 704 -26.68 -16.45 44.39
N ARG A 705 -25.99 -17.58 44.59
CA ARG A 705 -25.58 -18.08 45.91
C ARG A 705 -24.67 -17.08 46.66
N VAL A 706 -23.63 -16.56 46.00
CA VAL A 706 -22.68 -15.62 46.61
C VAL A 706 -23.36 -14.28 46.94
N ARG A 707 -24.29 -13.82 46.10
CA ARG A 707 -25.09 -12.62 46.39
C ARG A 707 -25.95 -12.78 47.65
N LEU A 708 -26.60 -13.93 47.82
CA LEU A 708 -27.40 -14.24 49.01
C LEU A 708 -26.54 -14.28 50.28
N GLN A 709 -25.34 -14.86 50.22
CA GLN A 709 -24.43 -14.93 51.36
C GLN A 709 -23.89 -13.54 51.78
N ARG A 710 -23.65 -12.64 50.82
CA ARG A 710 -23.26 -11.24 51.13
C ARG A 710 -24.42 -10.41 51.68
N GLY A 711 -25.63 -10.55 51.14
CA GLY A 711 -26.83 -9.88 51.65
C GLY A 711 -27.27 -10.36 53.04
N GLY A 712 -27.04 -11.63 53.37
CA GLY A 712 -27.25 -12.19 54.71
C GLY A 712 -26.21 -11.74 55.74
N ALA A 713 -25.00 -11.34 55.31
CA ALA A 713 -23.97 -10.81 56.20
C ALA A 713 -24.19 -9.32 56.55
N GLU A 714 -24.78 -8.53 55.65
CA GLU A 714 -25.17 -7.13 55.93
C GLU A 714 -26.41 -7.01 56.84
N THR A 715 -27.27 -8.04 56.89
CA THR A 715 -28.43 -8.11 57.79
C THR A 715 -28.10 -8.70 59.17
N ALA A 716 -26.88 -9.21 59.36
CA ALA A 716 -26.40 -9.79 60.62
C ALA A 716 -25.38 -8.88 61.34
N GLN A 717 -25.57 -7.56 61.30
CA GLN A 717 -25.02 -6.70 62.36
C GLN A 717 -25.87 -6.88 63.62
N PRO A 718 -25.32 -7.34 64.75
CA PRO A 718 -26.06 -7.35 66.00
C PRO A 718 -26.21 -5.92 66.49
N THR A 719 -27.45 -5.53 66.80
CA THR A 719 -27.72 -4.46 67.75
C THR A 719 -27.13 -4.82 69.11
N ALA A 720 -25.98 -4.26 69.46
CA ALA A 720 -25.55 -3.87 70.81
C ALA A 720 -24.22 -3.12 70.72
#